data_AF-A0A8J8WGY2-F1
#
_entry.id   AF-A0A8J8WGY2-F1
#
_cell.length_a   1.000
_cell.length_b   1.000
_cell.length_c   1.000
_cell.angle_alpha   90.00
_cell.angle_beta   90.00
_cell.angle_gamma   90.00
#
_symmetry.space_group_name_H-M   'P 1'
#
loop_
_entity.id
_entity.type
_entity.pdbx_description
1 polymer ?
#
loop_
_entity_poly.entity_id
_entity_poly.type
_entity_poly.pdbx_seq_one_letter_code
_entity_poly.pdbx_strand_id
1 'polypeptide(L)'
;MTDERIPFQGNGLDFYGLYRRGSGTDALPLIVLLHGGGATSAYFDNPVISSVGAFANLGYDVLNISRPGYGNAPVPTTSTPLQHSIPAFVDLIDHVRTKKHSPGVILVGHSLGGALALSVAYEAQRKMPIWGVSCMGSLPTQEPLGLLAEPDPEPENPRYVVDESAINVERFMGKLEWVNLDGLSGKVIESVFEPGLKSELREYESPAFYQYLTETVIPGIGVPVQFLAAENEVVWDEHNASQGRTLFNDLVSLFQSSTEIEAEILPRGGHNYEFSKNARKLLDCRNHFIQKVSAKHHRNDGNEVNGNAFTRIPILDYKQATQPESRSAFLEQLQNAVVNVGFFYLQNTGVPDELYQQLFEQSSALFNLPLEKKLEIEMVNSKHFLGYSRLGQEITALKNDYREQFDFATEFPAPLPEEPLYRNIRGPNQWPDAKVLPQFRSVVETYIDTVDKLASSLTSLVAEALDLPPNAFDDFFDTPQQNKFKMIKYPEPADSHPGQETQGVGPHKDSCFLTFLLQGTPHTGLEVQNKAGTWLPVHPIPGTLVINIGRALEAITGGVCTATTHRVNLRPESYVDKNGRSLGPRFSFAVFQGVSLDLGVEKIHLDIPHHIKELVKDEKVRSDAEATFNQMFNGNIGQGTLIARITSHQDVAERWYPDLLKQALKAQEKDGVAR
;
A
#
# COMPACT_ATOMS: atom_id res chain seq x y z
N MET A 1 -27.53 13.88 -15.94
CA MET A 1 -26.82 15.03 -16.57
C MET A 1 -26.75 14.73 -18.06
N THR A 2 -26.92 15.72 -18.93
CA THR A 2 -26.84 15.53 -20.38
C THR A 2 -25.41 15.73 -20.87
N ASP A 3 -24.94 14.86 -21.77
CA ASP A 3 -23.58 14.94 -22.30
C ASP A 3 -23.45 16.06 -23.34
N GLU A 4 -22.33 16.80 -23.29
CA GLU A 4 -21.95 17.76 -24.33
C GLU A 4 -21.32 17.00 -25.49
N ARG A 5 -21.94 17.07 -26.68
CA ARG A 5 -21.35 16.51 -27.91
C ARG A 5 -20.30 17.47 -28.46
N ILE A 6 -19.06 16.99 -28.57
CA ILE A 6 -17.90 17.73 -29.07
C ILE A 6 -17.51 17.15 -30.44
N PRO A 7 -17.95 17.74 -31.56
CA PRO A 7 -17.53 17.30 -32.90
C PRO A 7 -16.06 17.59 -33.12
N PHE A 8 -15.39 16.73 -33.89
CA PHE A 8 -13.99 16.85 -34.20
C PHE A 8 -13.72 16.45 -35.65
N GLN A 9 -12.99 17.31 -36.36
CA GLN A 9 -12.48 17.06 -37.70
C GLN A 9 -10.96 17.18 -37.65
N GLY A 10 -10.24 16.10 -37.92
CA GLY A 10 -8.78 16.08 -37.86
C GLY A 10 -8.21 14.91 -38.64
N ASN A 11 -7.08 15.12 -39.34
CA ASN A 11 -6.46 14.14 -40.24
C ASN A 11 -7.42 13.52 -41.27
N GLY A 12 -8.38 14.31 -41.77
CA GLY A 12 -9.38 13.82 -42.72
C GLY A 12 -10.40 12.85 -42.13
N LEU A 13 -10.51 12.78 -40.80
CA LEU A 13 -11.49 11.98 -40.07
C LEU A 13 -12.53 12.89 -39.41
N ASP A 14 -13.79 12.45 -39.44
CA ASP A 14 -14.91 13.08 -38.76
C ASP A 14 -15.43 12.15 -37.66
N PHE A 15 -15.43 12.62 -36.42
CA PHE A 15 -15.97 11.89 -35.27
C PHE A 15 -16.29 12.85 -34.12
N TYR A 16 -16.66 12.33 -32.94
CA TYR A 16 -17.03 13.18 -31.82
C TYR A 16 -16.80 12.53 -30.45
N GLY A 17 -16.60 13.37 -29.44
CA GLY A 17 -16.63 12.99 -28.04
C GLY A 17 -17.95 13.35 -27.37
N LEU A 18 -18.38 12.54 -26.40
CA LEU A 18 -19.46 12.84 -25.47
C LEU A 18 -18.83 13.19 -24.12
N TYR A 19 -18.92 14.46 -23.74
CA TYR A 19 -18.31 14.96 -22.51
C TYR A 19 -19.33 15.07 -21.38
N ARG A 20 -19.03 14.45 -20.24
CA ARG A 20 -19.80 14.56 -19.00
C ARG A 20 -18.94 15.21 -17.92
N ARG A 21 -19.44 16.31 -17.33
CA ARG A 21 -18.79 17.00 -16.20
C ARG A 21 -18.92 16.16 -14.92
N GLY A 22 -17.84 16.07 -14.14
CA GLY A 22 -17.86 15.45 -12.82
C GLY A 22 -18.67 16.24 -11.78
N SER A 23 -19.17 15.57 -10.74
CA SER A 23 -19.98 16.16 -9.66
C SER A 23 -19.19 17.00 -8.65
N GLY A 24 -17.84 17.01 -8.72
CA GLY A 24 -16.95 17.66 -7.76
C GLY A 24 -16.41 19.02 -8.20
N THR A 25 -15.76 19.72 -7.26
CA THR A 25 -15.07 21.01 -7.50
C THR A 25 -13.57 20.86 -7.74
N ASP A 26 -13.01 19.69 -7.44
CA ASP A 26 -11.57 19.43 -7.53
C ASP A 26 -11.13 19.20 -8.98
N ALA A 27 -9.93 19.66 -9.31
CA ALA A 27 -9.34 19.48 -10.63
C ALA A 27 -8.83 18.04 -10.80
N LEU A 28 -9.72 17.10 -11.17
CA LEU A 28 -9.40 15.70 -11.42
C LEU A 28 -9.00 15.46 -12.90
N PRO A 29 -8.23 14.40 -13.21
CA PRO A 29 -7.84 14.09 -14.59
C PRO A 29 -9.08 13.77 -15.44
N LEU A 30 -8.96 14.04 -16.74
CA LEU A 30 -9.96 13.65 -17.73
C LEU A 30 -9.89 12.13 -17.94
N ILE A 31 -11.00 11.44 -17.70
CA ILE A 31 -11.13 10.03 -18.04
C ILE A 31 -11.61 9.91 -19.48
N VAL A 32 -10.83 9.27 -20.33
CA VAL A 32 -11.15 9.08 -21.75
C VAL A 32 -11.53 7.64 -22.00
N LEU A 33 -12.72 7.40 -22.56
CA LEU A 33 -13.23 6.05 -22.82
C LEU A 33 -13.19 5.74 -24.31
N LEU A 34 -12.61 4.59 -24.67
CA LEU A 34 -12.45 4.10 -26.04
C LEU A 34 -13.06 2.70 -26.20
N HIS A 35 -14.15 2.61 -26.95
CA HIS A 35 -14.91 1.36 -27.10
C HIS A 35 -14.26 0.39 -28.10
N GLY A 36 -14.59 -0.89 -27.97
CA GLY A 36 -14.14 -1.97 -28.86
C GLY A 36 -14.64 -1.88 -30.30
N GLY A 37 -14.19 -2.82 -31.13
CA GLY A 37 -14.69 -2.99 -32.49
C GLY A 37 -16.13 -3.52 -32.48
N GLY A 38 -16.96 -3.04 -33.40
CA GLY A 38 -18.38 -3.41 -33.44
C GLY A 38 -19.24 -2.79 -32.34
N ALA A 39 -18.66 -2.03 -31.40
CA ALA A 39 -19.38 -1.30 -30.36
C ALA A 39 -19.42 0.20 -30.66
N THR A 40 -20.27 0.95 -29.95
CA THR A 40 -20.32 2.42 -29.93
C THR A 40 -19.93 2.95 -28.54
N SER A 41 -19.90 4.27 -28.38
CA SER A 41 -19.72 4.91 -27.08
C SER A 41 -20.77 4.48 -26.04
N ALA A 42 -21.94 4.00 -26.44
CA ALA A 42 -22.95 3.46 -25.52
C ALA A 42 -22.46 2.23 -24.74
N TYR A 43 -21.40 1.55 -25.19
CA TYR A 43 -20.77 0.44 -24.46
C TYR A 43 -20.43 0.81 -23.01
N PHE A 44 -19.88 2.01 -22.80
CA PHE A 44 -19.50 2.49 -21.46
C PHE A 44 -20.63 3.17 -20.68
N ASP A 45 -21.78 3.40 -21.31
CA ASP A 45 -22.94 4.07 -20.71
C ASP A 45 -24.23 3.34 -21.08
N ASN A 46 -24.37 2.11 -20.57
CA ASN A 46 -25.52 1.25 -20.83
C ASN A 46 -26.30 0.96 -19.52
N PRO A 47 -27.53 0.38 -19.60
CA PRO A 47 -28.37 0.14 -18.43
C PRO A 47 -27.82 -0.88 -17.41
N VAL A 48 -26.89 -1.76 -17.79
CA VAL A 48 -26.26 -2.72 -16.85
C VAL A 48 -25.24 -1.99 -15.99
N ILE A 49 -24.34 -1.27 -16.64
CA ILE A 49 -23.27 -0.53 -15.99
C ILE A 49 -22.95 0.73 -16.78
N SER A 50 -22.88 1.85 -16.04
CA SER A 50 -22.46 3.13 -16.59
C SER A 50 -21.10 3.50 -15.99
N SER A 51 -20.03 3.23 -16.74
CA SER A 51 -18.68 3.71 -16.40
C SER A 51 -18.64 5.24 -16.44
N VAL A 52 -19.32 5.85 -17.42
CA VAL A 52 -19.43 7.31 -17.55
C VAL A 52 -20.07 7.92 -16.30
N GLY A 53 -21.21 7.38 -15.87
CA GLY A 53 -21.91 7.83 -14.66
C GLY A 53 -21.11 7.55 -13.39
N ALA A 54 -20.48 6.38 -13.29
CA ALA A 54 -19.67 6.03 -12.12
C ALA A 54 -18.48 6.98 -11.92
N PHE A 55 -17.70 7.26 -12.97
CA PHE A 55 -16.56 8.17 -12.88
C PHE A 55 -17.02 9.62 -12.67
N ALA A 56 -18.07 10.07 -13.36
CA ALA A 56 -18.63 11.41 -13.16
C ALA A 56 -19.12 11.63 -11.71
N ASN A 57 -19.77 10.63 -11.11
CA ASN A 57 -20.21 10.68 -9.72
C ASN A 57 -19.05 10.72 -8.71
N LEU A 58 -17.88 10.19 -9.08
CA LEU A 58 -16.64 10.29 -8.31
C LEU A 58 -15.91 11.63 -8.53
N GLY A 59 -16.48 12.55 -9.30
CA GLY A 59 -15.93 13.88 -9.54
C GLY A 59 -15.07 14.00 -10.80
N TYR A 60 -14.83 12.92 -11.54
CA TYR A 60 -14.01 12.96 -12.74
C TYR A 60 -14.79 13.51 -13.94
N ASP A 61 -14.15 14.35 -14.73
CA ASP A 61 -14.64 14.65 -16.06
C ASP A 61 -14.43 13.44 -16.97
N VAL A 62 -15.42 13.13 -17.81
CA VAL A 62 -15.39 11.95 -18.68
C VAL A 62 -15.59 12.36 -20.13
N LEU A 63 -14.70 11.92 -21.01
CA LEU A 63 -14.81 12.03 -22.46
C LEU A 63 -15.01 10.63 -23.05
N ASN A 64 -16.24 10.29 -23.39
CA ASN A 64 -16.61 9.03 -24.02
C ASN A 64 -16.61 9.20 -25.55
N ILE A 65 -15.62 8.65 -26.25
CA ILE A 65 -15.40 8.95 -27.67
C ILE A 65 -16.17 7.95 -28.54
N SER A 66 -16.97 8.47 -29.47
CA SER A 66 -17.50 7.68 -30.58
C SER A 66 -16.47 7.69 -31.69
N ARG A 67 -15.84 6.54 -31.95
CA ARG A 67 -14.74 6.42 -32.92
C ARG A 67 -15.21 6.68 -34.36
N PRO A 68 -14.31 7.03 -35.30
CA PRO A 68 -14.66 7.13 -36.71
C PRO A 68 -15.37 5.88 -37.23
N GLY A 69 -16.44 6.06 -38.00
CA GLY A 69 -17.26 4.96 -38.50
C GLY A 69 -18.34 4.42 -37.55
N TYR A 70 -18.46 4.98 -36.33
CA TYR A 70 -19.44 4.60 -35.31
C TYR A 70 -20.22 5.79 -34.76
N GLY A 71 -21.41 5.53 -34.22
CA GLY A 71 -22.31 6.53 -33.65
C GLY A 71 -22.76 7.56 -34.68
N ASN A 72 -22.97 7.14 -35.93
CA ASN A 72 -23.23 7.98 -37.12
C ASN A 72 -22.03 8.81 -37.59
N ALA A 73 -20.81 8.55 -37.13
CA ALA A 73 -19.61 9.13 -37.71
C ALA A 73 -19.30 8.49 -39.08
N PRO A 74 -18.80 9.24 -40.08
CA PRO A 74 -18.39 8.68 -41.37
C PRO A 74 -17.33 7.57 -41.22
N VAL A 75 -17.43 6.53 -42.04
CA VAL A 75 -16.43 5.45 -42.09
C VAL A 75 -15.14 6.00 -42.72
N PRO A 76 -13.96 5.80 -42.10
CA PRO A 76 -12.69 6.20 -42.68
C PRO A 76 -12.44 5.54 -44.05
N THR A 77 -11.90 6.30 -45.00
CA THR A 77 -11.58 5.80 -46.35
C THR A 77 -10.15 5.27 -46.48
N THR A 78 -9.35 5.33 -45.42
CA THR A 78 -7.96 4.84 -45.39
C THR A 78 -7.92 3.31 -45.23
N SER A 79 -6.85 2.69 -45.71
CA SER A 79 -6.56 1.25 -45.49
C SER A 79 -6.00 0.94 -44.10
N THR A 80 -5.54 1.96 -43.35
CA THR A 80 -5.02 1.85 -41.98
C THR A 80 -5.76 2.81 -41.02
N PRO A 81 -7.09 2.65 -40.85
CA PRO A 81 -7.91 3.54 -40.02
C PRO A 81 -7.46 3.68 -38.55
N LEU A 82 -6.97 2.63 -37.89
CA LEU A 82 -6.47 2.68 -36.51
C LEU A 82 -5.24 3.56 -36.44
N GLN A 83 -4.17 3.23 -37.17
CA GLN A 83 -2.93 4.00 -37.13
C GLN A 83 -3.17 5.47 -37.54
N HIS A 84 -3.99 5.69 -38.57
CA HIS A 84 -4.30 7.05 -39.02
C HIS A 84 -5.13 7.84 -38.01
N SER A 85 -5.95 7.17 -37.20
CA SER A 85 -6.79 7.84 -36.19
C SER A 85 -6.05 8.23 -34.90
N ILE A 86 -4.90 7.61 -34.58
CA ILE A 86 -4.17 7.86 -33.32
C ILE A 86 -3.89 9.36 -33.13
N PRO A 87 -3.27 10.09 -34.07
CA PRO A 87 -2.97 11.49 -33.84
C PRO A 87 -4.24 12.35 -33.74
N ALA A 88 -5.31 11.98 -34.44
CA ALA A 88 -6.59 12.68 -34.33
C ALA A 88 -7.24 12.50 -32.95
N PHE A 89 -7.13 11.31 -32.33
CA PHE A 89 -7.54 11.11 -30.95
C PHE A 89 -6.70 11.93 -29.97
N VAL A 90 -5.37 11.96 -30.15
CA VAL A 90 -4.47 12.80 -29.35
C VAL A 90 -4.89 14.27 -29.41
N ASP A 91 -5.16 14.79 -30.60
CA ASP A 91 -5.56 16.20 -30.78
C ASP A 91 -6.93 16.50 -30.14
N LEU A 92 -7.92 15.62 -30.29
CA LEU A 92 -9.22 15.78 -29.62
C LEU A 92 -9.07 15.76 -28.10
N ILE A 93 -8.32 14.80 -27.56
CA ILE A 93 -8.15 14.63 -26.12
C ILE A 93 -7.45 15.85 -25.53
N ASP A 94 -6.38 16.34 -26.17
CA ASP A 94 -5.69 17.54 -25.69
C ASP A 94 -6.57 18.79 -25.80
N HIS A 95 -7.36 18.92 -26.87
CA HIS A 95 -8.33 20.00 -27.01
C HIS A 95 -9.33 20.02 -25.85
N VAL A 96 -9.93 18.86 -25.51
CA VAL A 96 -10.90 18.77 -24.42
C VAL A 96 -10.23 18.98 -23.06
N ARG A 97 -9.10 18.31 -22.79
CA ARG A 97 -8.33 18.45 -21.55
C ARG A 97 -7.97 19.91 -21.28
N THR A 98 -7.44 20.60 -22.29
CA THR A 98 -7.04 22.01 -22.19
C THR A 98 -8.25 22.91 -21.97
N LYS A 99 -9.33 22.73 -22.75
CA LYS A 99 -10.56 23.53 -22.65
C LYS A 99 -11.27 23.36 -21.30
N LYS A 100 -11.15 22.19 -20.68
CA LYS A 100 -11.82 21.84 -19.41
C LYS A 100 -10.90 21.95 -18.18
N HIS A 101 -9.66 22.39 -18.38
CA HIS A 101 -8.64 22.56 -17.34
C HIS A 101 -8.35 21.29 -16.54
N SER A 102 -8.35 20.14 -17.21
CA SER A 102 -7.99 18.87 -16.57
C SER A 102 -6.46 18.75 -16.46
N PRO A 103 -5.90 18.43 -15.27
CA PRO A 103 -4.45 18.37 -15.04
C PRO A 103 -3.78 17.14 -15.67
N GLY A 104 -4.56 16.13 -16.04
CA GLY A 104 -4.07 14.90 -16.62
C GLY A 104 -5.13 14.16 -17.42
N VAL A 105 -4.73 13.05 -18.02
CA VAL A 105 -5.60 12.14 -18.77
C VAL A 105 -5.38 10.70 -18.30
N ILE A 106 -6.45 9.97 -18.05
CA ILE A 106 -6.41 8.52 -17.88
C ILE A 106 -7.24 7.88 -19.00
N LEU A 107 -6.63 6.96 -19.73
CA LEU A 107 -7.28 6.28 -20.86
C LEU A 107 -7.87 4.96 -20.37
N VAL A 108 -9.13 4.69 -20.73
CA VAL A 108 -9.80 3.43 -20.45
C VAL A 108 -10.31 2.85 -21.77
N GLY A 109 -9.83 1.66 -22.11
CA GLY A 109 -10.17 1.01 -23.36
C GLY A 109 -10.74 -0.39 -23.16
N HIS A 110 -11.59 -0.80 -24.08
CA HIS A 110 -12.11 -2.17 -24.20
C HIS A 110 -11.77 -2.72 -25.58
N SER A 111 -11.33 -3.99 -25.66
CA SER A 111 -11.04 -4.68 -26.92
C SER A 111 -10.10 -3.86 -27.82
N LEU A 112 -10.46 -3.64 -29.08
CA LEU A 112 -9.79 -2.73 -30.01
C LEU A 112 -9.57 -1.32 -29.44
N GLY A 113 -10.50 -0.81 -28.64
CA GLY A 113 -10.37 0.45 -27.92
C GLY A 113 -9.28 0.40 -26.83
N GLY A 114 -8.99 -0.78 -26.28
CA GLY A 114 -7.83 -1.05 -25.42
C GLY A 114 -6.51 -0.89 -26.17
N ALA A 115 -6.40 -1.51 -27.35
CA ALA A 115 -5.24 -1.33 -28.22
C ALA A 115 -5.05 0.15 -28.62
N LEU A 116 -6.13 0.84 -29.00
CA LEU A 116 -6.09 2.27 -29.29
C LEU A 116 -5.70 3.09 -28.05
N ALA A 117 -6.21 2.78 -26.86
CA ALA A 117 -5.83 3.46 -25.63
C ALA A 117 -4.32 3.36 -25.36
N LEU A 118 -3.73 2.18 -25.56
CA LEU A 118 -2.29 1.95 -25.46
C LEU A 118 -1.53 2.77 -26.52
N SER A 119 -1.96 2.75 -27.78
CA SER A 119 -1.29 3.50 -28.86
C SER A 119 -1.40 5.02 -28.67
N VAL A 120 -2.57 5.51 -28.24
CA VAL A 120 -2.78 6.93 -27.91
C VAL A 120 -1.90 7.33 -26.74
N ALA A 121 -1.80 6.51 -25.69
CA ALA A 121 -0.91 6.79 -24.56
C ALA A 121 0.55 6.88 -24.99
N TYR A 122 1.02 5.92 -25.80
CA TYR A 122 2.38 5.90 -26.33
C TYR A 122 2.72 7.16 -27.15
N GLU A 123 1.80 7.60 -28.00
CA GLU A 123 1.97 8.80 -28.83
C GLU A 123 1.84 10.10 -28.00
N ALA A 124 0.92 10.11 -27.03
CA ALA A 124 0.56 11.29 -26.26
C ALA A 124 1.45 11.56 -25.04
N GLN A 125 2.14 10.56 -24.48
CA GLN A 125 2.92 10.69 -23.24
C GLN A 125 4.05 11.73 -23.29
N ARG A 126 4.44 12.19 -24.49
CA ARG A 126 5.38 13.31 -24.69
C ARG A 126 4.70 14.64 -25.04
N LYS A 127 3.40 14.64 -25.31
CA LYS A 127 2.61 15.80 -25.77
C LYS A 127 1.69 16.35 -24.67
N MET A 128 1.17 15.49 -23.81
CA MET A 128 0.26 15.87 -22.72
C MET A 128 0.46 14.95 -21.50
N PRO A 129 0.02 15.37 -20.30
CA PRO A 129 0.15 14.55 -19.09
C PRO A 129 -0.79 13.35 -19.13
N ILE A 130 -0.30 12.21 -19.63
CA ILE A 130 -0.96 10.91 -19.49
C ILE A 130 -0.59 10.32 -18.13
N TRP A 131 -1.59 10.07 -17.30
CA TRP A 131 -1.39 9.59 -15.94
C TRP A 131 -1.46 8.06 -15.84
N GLY A 132 -2.20 7.40 -16.74
CA GLY A 132 -2.28 5.94 -16.80
C GLY A 132 -3.23 5.43 -17.87
N VAL A 133 -3.19 4.12 -18.10
CA VAL A 133 -4.04 3.42 -19.08
C VAL A 133 -4.65 2.18 -18.43
N SER A 134 -5.96 2.00 -18.51
CA SER A 134 -6.65 0.75 -18.15
C SER A 134 -7.22 0.13 -19.40
N CYS A 135 -6.88 -1.12 -19.70
CA CYS A 135 -7.37 -1.83 -20.87
C CYS A 135 -7.95 -3.18 -20.46
N MET A 136 -9.05 -3.55 -21.11
CA MET A 136 -9.74 -4.82 -20.91
C MET A 136 -9.89 -5.53 -22.26
N GLY A 137 -9.46 -6.79 -22.33
CA GLY A 137 -9.68 -7.66 -23.50
C GLY A 137 -8.91 -7.27 -24.76
N SER A 138 -7.75 -6.62 -24.59
CA SER A 138 -6.85 -6.27 -25.70
C SER A 138 -5.71 -7.29 -25.79
N LEU A 139 -6.01 -8.49 -26.29
CA LEU A 139 -5.04 -9.59 -26.47
C LEU A 139 -4.68 -9.76 -27.96
N PRO A 140 -3.73 -8.98 -28.51
CA PRO A 140 -3.32 -9.14 -29.90
C PRO A 140 -2.61 -10.49 -30.09
N THR A 141 -2.92 -11.19 -31.18
CA THR A 141 -2.30 -12.48 -31.56
C THR A 141 -1.90 -12.48 -33.04
N GLN A 142 -0.85 -13.24 -33.39
CA GLN A 142 -0.46 -13.43 -34.80
C GLN A 142 -1.44 -14.32 -35.57
N GLU A 143 -2.01 -15.32 -34.89
CA GLU A 143 -3.11 -16.13 -35.39
C GLU A 143 -4.37 -15.75 -34.60
N PRO A 144 -5.48 -15.34 -35.24
CA PRO A 144 -6.70 -14.98 -34.52
C PRO A 144 -7.14 -16.15 -33.63
N LEU A 145 -7.61 -15.86 -32.40
CA LEU A 145 -8.11 -16.86 -31.43
C LEU A 145 -9.42 -17.55 -31.88
N GLY A 146 -9.67 -17.65 -33.18
CA GLY A 146 -10.92 -18.14 -33.74
C GLY A 146 -12.10 -17.31 -33.25
N LEU A 147 -11.93 -16.01 -32.98
CA LEU A 147 -12.99 -15.08 -32.56
C LEU A 147 -13.87 -14.66 -33.72
N LEU A 148 -13.23 -14.31 -34.83
CA LEU A 148 -13.89 -14.02 -36.09
C LEU A 148 -13.86 -15.33 -36.87
N ALA A 149 -15.03 -15.93 -37.13
CA ALA A 149 -15.10 -16.86 -38.26
C ALA A 149 -14.64 -16.10 -39.51
N GLU A 150 -13.94 -16.76 -40.44
CA GLU A 150 -13.49 -16.12 -41.69
C GLU A 150 -14.63 -15.24 -42.23
N PRO A 151 -14.45 -13.91 -42.32
CA PRO A 151 -15.52 -13.03 -42.75
C PRO A 151 -15.88 -13.40 -44.18
N ASP A 152 -17.10 -13.92 -44.39
CA ASP A 152 -17.63 -14.20 -45.72
C ASP A 152 -17.56 -12.88 -46.53
N PRO A 153 -16.84 -12.85 -47.68
CA PRO A 153 -16.62 -11.64 -48.44
C PRO A 153 -17.88 -11.28 -49.22
N GLU A 154 -18.95 -10.85 -48.56
CA GLU A 154 -20.02 -10.08 -49.20
C GLU A 154 -19.76 -8.58 -49.01
N PRO A 155 -19.33 -7.86 -50.07
CA PRO A 155 -19.01 -6.43 -49.99
C PRO A 155 -20.23 -5.55 -49.65
N GLU A 156 -21.44 -6.06 -49.88
CA GLU A 156 -22.69 -5.29 -49.76
C GLU A 156 -23.50 -5.62 -48.51
N ASN A 157 -23.11 -6.62 -47.70
CA ASN A 157 -23.81 -6.97 -46.47
C ASN A 157 -22.91 -7.70 -45.44
N PRO A 158 -21.92 -7.03 -44.84
CA PRO A 158 -20.96 -7.66 -43.94
C PRO A 158 -21.52 -7.73 -42.51
N ARG A 159 -22.62 -8.46 -42.30
CA ARG A 159 -23.22 -8.62 -40.97
C ARG A 159 -22.29 -9.40 -40.04
N TYR A 160 -21.52 -8.67 -39.21
CA TYR A 160 -21.25 -9.11 -37.85
C TYR A 160 -22.46 -8.69 -37.02
N VAL A 161 -23.53 -9.49 -37.05
CA VAL A 161 -24.52 -9.43 -35.98
C VAL A 161 -23.90 -10.30 -34.90
N VAL A 162 -23.83 -9.82 -33.65
CA VAL A 162 -23.89 -10.77 -32.54
C VAL A 162 -25.27 -11.40 -32.71
N ASP A 163 -25.38 -12.43 -33.56
CA ASP A 163 -26.61 -13.18 -33.70
C ASP A 163 -26.93 -13.60 -32.27
N GLU A 164 -28.11 -13.22 -31.80
CA GLU A 164 -28.55 -13.44 -30.43
C GLU A 164 -28.69 -14.94 -30.11
N SER A 165 -28.36 -15.82 -31.07
CA SER A 165 -28.14 -17.23 -30.81
C SER A 165 -27.26 -17.45 -29.59
N ALA A 166 -27.73 -18.35 -28.73
CA ALA A 166 -27.07 -18.71 -27.48
C ALA A 166 -25.59 -19.04 -27.67
N ILE A 167 -25.22 -19.65 -28.81
CA ILE A 167 -23.84 -20.02 -29.14
C ILE A 167 -22.94 -18.78 -29.29
N ASN A 168 -23.38 -17.75 -30.01
CA ASN A 168 -22.59 -16.54 -30.20
C ASN A 168 -22.57 -15.67 -28.95
N VAL A 169 -23.68 -15.61 -28.21
CA VAL A 169 -23.73 -14.96 -26.90
C VAL A 169 -22.73 -15.64 -25.95
N GLU A 170 -22.69 -16.97 -25.87
CA GLU A 170 -21.74 -17.69 -25.02
C GLU A 170 -20.29 -17.48 -25.44
N ARG A 171 -20.02 -17.45 -26.74
CA ARG A 171 -18.68 -17.19 -27.29
C ARG A 171 -18.14 -15.84 -26.84
N PHE A 172 -18.91 -14.76 -26.98
CA PHE A 172 -18.43 -13.40 -26.68
C PHE A 172 -18.63 -12.97 -25.22
N MET A 173 -19.73 -13.39 -24.60
CA MET A 173 -20.14 -12.93 -23.26
C MET A 173 -19.74 -13.92 -22.15
N GLY A 174 -19.35 -15.15 -22.51
CA GLY A 174 -19.16 -16.26 -21.57
C GLY A 174 -20.43 -17.05 -21.34
N LYS A 175 -20.32 -18.14 -20.56
CA LYS A 175 -21.44 -19.04 -20.23
C LYS A 175 -22.70 -18.24 -19.88
N LEU A 176 -23.88 -18.61 -20.41
CA LEU A 176 -25.12 -17.84 -20.22
C LEU A 176 -25.42 -17.50 -18.75
N GLU A 177 -25.05 -18.39 -17.83
CA GLU A 177 -25.19 -18.18 -16.39
C GLU A 177 -24.39 -16.98 -15.83
N TRP A 178 -23.34 -16.54 -16.52
CA TRP A 178 -22.49 -15.41 -16.15
C TRP A 178 -22.99 -14.08 -16.73
N VAL A 179 -23.87 -14.13 -17.73
CA VAL A 179 -24.33 -12.96 -18.48
C VAL A 179 -25.54 -12.32 -17.81
N ASN A 180 -25.58 -10.98 -17.79
CA ASN A 180 -26.76 -10.23 -17.41
C ASN A 180 -27.68 -10.07 -18.63
N LEU A 181 -28.66 -10.98 -18.75
CA LEU A 181 -29.59 -11.02 -19.88
C LEU A 181 -30.48 -9.77 -19.99
N ASP A 182 -30.76 -9.07 -18.88
CA ASP A 182 -31.52 -7.82 -18.92
C ASP A 182 -30.76 -6.73 -19.70
N GLY A 183 -29.43 -6.81 -19.67
CA GLY A 183 -28.51 -5.99 -20.44
C GLY A 183 -28.43 -6.29 -21.93
N LEU A 184 -28.98 -7.42 -22.36
CA LEU A 184 -28.97 -7.89 -23.74
C LEU A 184 -30.37 -7.78 -24.38
N SER A 185 -31.22 -6.86 -23.89
CA SER A 185 -32.46 -6.55 -24.59
C SER A 185 -32.17 -5.91 -25.97
N GLY A 186 -33.01 -6.18 -26.96
CA GLY A 186 -32.79 -5.73 -28.34
C GLY A 186 -32.49 -4.23 -28.47
N LYS A 187 -33.16 -3.37 -27.69
CA LYS A 187 -32.89 -1.92 -27.66
C LYS A 187 -31.48 -1.57 -27.15
N VAL A 188 -30.97 -2.30 -26.16
CA VAL A 188 -29.62 -2.06 -25.62
C VAL A 188 -28.59 -2.54 -26.63
N ILE A 189 -28.79 -3.74 -27.20
CA ILE A 189 -27.93 -4.28 -28.25
C ILE A 189 -27.84 -3.32 -29.44
N GLU A 190 -28.97 -2.84 -29.95
CA GLU A 190 -29.01 -1.89 -31.09
C GLU A 190 -28.30 -0.56 -30.81
N SER A 191 -28.24 -0.14 -29.53
CA SER A 191 -27.53 1.09 -29.15
C SER A 191 -26.03 0.89 -28.96
N VAL A 192 -25.63 -0.28 -28.46
CA VAL A 192 -24.25 -0.58 -28.09
C VAL A 192 -23.49 -1.16 -29.27
N PHE A 193 -24.09 -2.09 -30.01
CA PHE A 193 -23.43 -2.83 -31.06
C PHE A 193 -23.90 -2.34 -32.42
N GLU A 194 -22.96 -1.90 -33.24
CA GLU A 194 -23.24 -1.48 -34.61
C GLU A 194 -23.04 -2.65 -35.59
N PRO A 195 -23.98 -2.84 -36.53
CA PRO A 195 -23.83 -3.86 -37.56
C PRO A 195 -22.72 -3.46 -38.55
N GLY A 196 -21.99 -4.46 -39.03
CA GLY A 196 -21.02 -4.29 -40.11
C GLY A 196 -19.56 -4.48 -39.67
N LEU A 197 -18.81 -5.32 -40.37
CA LEU A 197 -17.35 -5.36 -40.21
C LEU A 197 -16.73 -4.07 -40.77
N LYS A 198 -16.12 -3.26 -39.90
CA LYS A 198 -15.40 -2.04 -40.30
C LYS A 198 -13.94 -2.35 -40.65
N SER A 199 -13.32 -1.55 -41.52
CA SER A 199 -11.95 -1.76 -42.03
C SER A 199 -10.88 -1.84 -40.94
N GLU A 200 -11.10 -1.18 -39.79
CA GLU A 200 -10.22 -1.23 -38.62
C GLU A 200 -10.07 -2.61 -37.98
N LEU A 201 -11.07 -3.49 -38.08
CA LEU A 201 -10.95 -4.85 -37.55
C LEU A 201 -9.96 -5.66 -38.40
N ARG A 202 -9.94 -5.42 -39.71
CA ARG A 202 -8.95 -6.02 -40.61
C ARG A 202 -7.53 -5.51 -40.35
N GLU A 203 -7.39 -4.23 -39.99
CA GLU A 203 -6.10 -3.68 -39.58
C GLU A 203 -5.65 -4.23 -38.25
N TYR A 204 -6.54 -4.35 -37.25
CA TYR A 204 -6.22 -4.91 -35.94
C TYR A 204 -5.61 -6.31 -36.02
N GLU A 205 -6.17 -7.16 -36.89
CA GLU A 205 -5.70 -8.52 -37.14
C GLU A 205 -4.51 -8.59 -38.12
N SER A 206 -4.05 -7.46 -38.64
CA SER A 206 -2.92 -7.46 -39.57
C SER A 206 -1.59 -7.69 -38.84
N PRO A 207 -0.64 -8.42 -39.46
CA PRO A 207 0.70 -8.59 -38.91
C PRO A 207 1.41 -7.26 -38.63
N ALA A 208 1.15 -6.25 -39.45
CA ALA A 208 1.74 -4.92 -39.30
C ALA A 208 1.26 -4.21 -38.02
N PHE A 209 -0.03 -4.28 -37.71
CA PHE A 209 -0.56 -3.70 -36.48
C PHE A 209 -0.16 -4.51 -35.24
N TYR A 210 -0.13 -5.84 -35.34
CA TYR A 210 0.39 -6.71 -34.29
C TYR A 210 1.84 -6.35 -33.91
N GLN A 211 2.73 -6.21 -34.90
CA GLN A 211 4.12 -5.81 -34.68
C GLN A 211 4.22 -4.40 -34.11
N TYR A 212 3.44 -3.46 -34.64
CA TYR A 212 3.37 -2.10 -34.09
C TYR A 212 2.99 -2.11 -32.60
N LEU A 213 1.99 -2.89 -32.21
CA LEU A 213 1.60 -2.98 -30.81
C LEU A 213 2.66 -3.66 -29.94
N THR A 214 3.14 -4.85 -30.33
CA THR A 214 3.98 -5.69 -29.47
C THR A 214 5.45 -5.28 -29.46
N GLU A 215 5.95 -4.67 -30.53
CA GLU A 215 7.36 -4.27 -30.66
C GLU A 215 7.58 -2.77 -30.42
N THR A 216 6.55 -1.92 -30.58
CA THR A 216 6.68 -0.46 -30.42
C THR A 216 5.86 0.10 -29.26
N VAL A 217 4.54 -0.11 -29.29
CA VAL A 217 3.63 0.56 -28.33
C VAL A 217 3.79 -0.02 -26.92
N ILE A 218 3.54 -1.31 -26.74
CA ILE A 218 3.53 -1.95 -25.42
C ILE A 218 4.87 -1.79 -24.70
N PRO A 219 6.03 -2.05 -25.35
CA PRO A 219 7.34 -1.83 -24.71
C PRO A 219 7.65 -0.37 -24.43
N GLY A 220 7.04 0.57 -25.16
CA GLY A 220 7.35 2.00 -25.08
C GLY A 220 6.43 2.82 -24.17
N ILE A 221 5.42 2.22 -23.54
CA ILE A 221 4.52 2.92 -22.62
C ILE A 221 5.23 3.19 -21.30
N GLY A 222 5.43 4.48 -20.99
CA GLY A 222 6.12 4.96 -19.79
C GLY A 222 5.21 5.30 -18.61
N VAL A 223 3.90 5.05 -18.72
CA VAL A 223 2.90 5.39 -17.68
C VAL A 223 2.37 4.12 -16.99
N PRO A 224 1.76 4.21 -15.80
CA PRO A 224 1.08 3.08 -15.16
C PRO A 224 0.04 2.44 -16.10
N VAL A 225 -0.01 1.10 -16.13
CA VAL A 225 -0.99 0.34 -16.92
C VAL A 225 -1.74 -0.67 -16.04
N GLN A 226 -3.06 -0.71 -16.21
CA GLN A 226 -3.89 -1.82 -15.76
C GLN A 226 -4.29 -2.66 -16.98
N PHE A 227 -3.87 -3.93 -17.02
CA PHE A 227 -4.06 -4.84 -18.15
C PHE A 227 -4.96 -6.00 -17.73
N LEU A 228 -6.22 -5.96 -18.14
CA LEU A 228 -7.26 -6.90 -17.71
C LEU A 228 -7.70 -7.80 -18.87
N ALA A 229 -8.04 -9.04 -18.54
CA ALA A 229 -8.69 -9.97 -19.46
C ALA A 229 -9.82 -10.72 -18.75
N ALA A 230 -10.81 -11.19 -19.51
CA ALA A 230 -11.88 -12.00 -18.95
C ALA A 230 -11.46 -13.48 -18.86
N GLU A 231 -11.97 -14.22 -17.87
CA GLU A 231 -11.70 -15.65 -17.76
C GLU A 231 -12.08 -16.39 -19.04
N ASN A 232 -13.28 -16.17 -19.58
CA ASN A 232 -13.71 -16.83 -20.81
C ASN A 232 -12.81 -16.46 -21.99
N GLU A 233 -12.37 -15.21 -22.08
CA GLU A 233 -11.50 -14.73 -23.16
C GLU A 233 -10.12 -15.41 -23.18
N VAL A 234 -9.60 -15.74 -22.01
CA VAL A 234 -8.32 -16.46 -21.85
C VAL A 234 -8.49 -17.98 -21.96
N VAL A 235 -9.67 -18.52 -21.67
CA VAL A 235 -9.96 -19.97 -21.64
C VAL A 235 -10.99 -20.40 -22.69
N TRP A 236 -11.10 -19.66 -23.78
CA TRP A 236 -12.14 -19.87 -24.81
C TRP A 236 -12.16 -21.26 -25.43
N ASP A 237 -11.01 -21.93 -25.40
CA ASP A 237 -10.90 -23.32 -25.77
C ASP A 237 -10.44 -24.12 -24.54
N GLU A 238 -11.31 -25.01 -24.06
CA GLU A 238 -11.01 -25.89 -22.91
C GLU A 238 -9.76 -26.75 -23.15
N HIS A 239 -9.37 -26.96 -24.42
CA HIS A 239 -8.15 -27.66 -24.80
C HIS A 239 -6.89 -26.77 -24.81
N ASN A 240 -7.04 -25.44 -24.85
CA ASN A 240 -5.93 -24.47 -24.99
C ASN A 240 -5.91 -23.38 -23.89
N ALA A 241 -6.63 -23.56 -22.78
CA ALA A 241 -6.66 -22.61 -21.65
C ALA A 241 -5.27 -22.28 -21.08
N SER A 242 -4.31 -23.22 -21.13
CA SER A 242 -2.92 -22.97 -20.76
C SER A 242 -2.24 -21.99 -21.71
N GLN A 243 -2.48 -22.11 -23.02
CA GLN A 243 -1.92 -21.22 -24.04
C GLN A 243 -2.45 -19.79 -23.90
N GLY A 244 -3.74 -19.62 -23.64
CA GLY A 244 -4.30 -18.28 -23.42
C GLY A 244 -3.71 -17.58 -22.20
N ARG A 245 -3.48 -18.31 -21.09
CA ARG A 245 -2.80 -17.76 -19.90
C ARG A 245 -1.34 -17.41 -20.20
N THR A 246 -0.65 -18.25 -20.96
CA THR A 246 0.71 -17.96 -21.43
C THR A 246 0.72 -16.69 -22.27
N LEU A 247 -0.16 -16.56 -23.26
CA LEU A 247 -0.28 -15.36 -24.09
C LEU A 247 -0.53 -14.10 -23.25
N PHE A 248 -1.44 -14.17 -22.27
CA PHE A 248 -1.68 -13.04 -21.36
C PHE A 248 -0.40 -12.64 -20.61
N ASN A 249 0.31 -13.61 -20.03
CA ASN A 249 1.55 -13.35 -19.31
C ASN A 249 2.66 -12.84 -20.23
N ASP A 250 2.76 -13.35 -21.46
CA ASP A 250 3.74 -12.93 -22.45
C ASP A 250 3.51 -11.45 -22.84
N LEU A 251 2.24 -11.07 -23.09
CA LEU A 251 1.89 -9.67 -23.35
C LEU A 251 2.17 -8.76 -22.16
N VAL A 252 1.87 -9.21 -20.93
CA VAL A 252 2.19 -8.47 -19.70
C VAL A 252 3.70 -8.26 -19.57
N SER A 253 4.51 -9.24 -19.97
CA SER A 253 5.98 -9.15 -19.90
C SER A 253 6.59 -8.13 -20.87
N LEU A 254 5.85 -7.74 -21.92
CA LEU A 254 6.31 -6.74 -22.88
C LEU A 254 6.27 -5.30 -22.34
N PHE A 255 5.56 -5.01 -21.24
CA PHE A 255 5.45 -3.66 -20.67
C PHE A 255 6.72 -3.21 -19.89
N GLN A 256 7.87 -3.27 -20.54
CA GLN A 256 9.18 -3.05 -19.91
C GLN A 256 9.43 -1.62 -19.46
N SER A 257 8.85 -0.63 -20.15
CA SER A 257 9.03 0.80 -19.81
C SER A 257 7.98 1.32 -18.83
N SER A 258 6.95 0.53 -18.49
CA SER A 258 5.86 1.05 -17.66
C SER A 258 6.32 1.19 -16.21
N THR A 259 5.98 2.32 -15.60
CA THR A 259 6.28 2.58 -14.18
C THR A 259 5.57 1.64 -13.21
N GLU A 260 4.45 1.03 -13.61
CA GLU A 260 3.67 0.11 -12.79
C GLU A 260 2.68 -0.68 -13.65
N ILE A 261 2.62 -2.00 -13.45
CA ILE A 261 1.69 -2.89 -14.15
C ILE A 261 0.76 -3.60 -13.16
N GLU A 262 -0.54 -3.41 -13.32
CA GLU A 262 -1.60 -4.16 -12.64
C GLU A 262 -2.27 -5.11 -13.66
N ALA A 263 -1.89 -6.39 -13.65
CA ALA A 263 -2.46 -7.37 -14.56
C ALA A 263 -3.36 -8.38 -13.82
N GLU A 264 -4.61 -8.57 -14.27
CA GLU A 264 -5.55 -9.53 -13.66
C GLU A 264 -6.46 -10.18 -14.71
N ILE A 265 -6.69 -11.49 -14.55
CA ILE A 265 -7.76 -12.22 -15.26
C ILE A 265 -9.01 -12.20 -14.38
N LEU A 266 -10.07 -11.56 -14.84
CA LEU A 266 -11.32 -11.40 -14.11
C LEU A 266 -12.22 -12.64 -14.25
N PRO A 267 -12.70 -13.23 -13.14
CA PRO A 267 -13.45 -14.48 -13.17
C PRO A 267 -14.87 -14.29 -13.70
N ARG A 268 -15.43 -15.35 -14.26
CA ARG A 268 -16.84 -15.52 -14.64
C ARG A 268 -17.38 -14.35 -15.48
N GLY A 269 -16.70 -14.08 -16.59
CA GLY A 269 -17.15 -13.14 -17.61
C GLY A 269 -16.46 -13.41 -18.94
N GLY A 270 -16.98 -12.81 -20.01
CA GLY A 270 -16.39 -12.86 -21.36
C GLY A 270 -15.85 -11.52 -21.83
N HIS A 271 -15.51 -11.45 -23.11
CA HIS A 271 -14.86 -10.31 -23.75
C HIS A 271 -15.61 -8.99 -23.54
N ASN A 272 -16.94 -9.03 -23.58
CA ASN A 272 -17.80 -7.89 -23.25
C ASN A 272 -18.19 -7.90 -21.77
N TYR A 273 -17.20 -7.81 -20.89
CA TYR A 273 -17.33 -8.07 -19.45
C TYR A 273 -18.32 -7.14 -18.73
N GLU A 274 -18.56 -5.94 -19.26
CA GLU A 274 -19.56 -4.97 -18.81
C GLU A 274 -21.00 -5.51 -18.84
N PHE A 275 -21.27 -6.57 -19.61
CA PHE A 275 -22.55 -7.28 -19.66
C PHE A 275 -22.59 -8.53 -18.77
N SER A 276 -21.52 -8.82 -18.04
CA SER A 276 -21.51 -9.92 -17.07
C SER A 276 -22.23 -9.52 -15.78
N LYS A 277 -22.74 -10.51 -15.03
CA LYS A 277 -23.23 -10.31 -13.65
C LYS A 277 -22.13 -9.79 -12.71
N ASN A 278 -20.86 -9.98 -13.09
CA ASN A 278 -19.69 -9.49 -12.36
C ASN A 278 -19.18 -8.14 -12.86
N ALA A 279 -19.90 -7.42 -13.74
CA ALA A 279 -19.44 -6.15 -14.31
C ALA A 279 -18.99 -5.12 -13.25
N ARG A 280 -19.58 -5.18 -12.04
CA ARG A 280 -19.16 -4.35 -10.92
C ARG A 280 -17.70 -4.58 -10.50
N LYS A 281 -17.18 -5.80 -10.58
CA LYS A 281 -15.77 -6.12 -10.30
C LYS A 281 -14.84 -5.35 -11.23
N LEU A 282 -15.14 -5.32 -12.53
CA LEU A 282 -14.36 -4.54 -13.49
C LEU A 282 -14.36 -3.05 -13.15
N LEU A 283 -15.52 -2.50 -12.79
CA LEU A 283 -15.63 -1.11 -12.39
C LEU A 283 -14.86 -0.82 -11.10
N ASP A 284 -14.89 -1.72 -10.12
CA ASP A 284 -14.13 -1.57 -8.87
C ASP A 284 -12.61 -1.64 -9.12
N CYS A 285 -12.14 -2.55 -9.99
CA CYS A 285 -10.74 -2.60 -10.42
C CYS A 285 -10.31 -1.31 -11.12
N ARG A 286 -11.13 -0.80 -12.05
CA ARG A 286 -10.86 0.47 -12.75
C ARG A 286 -10.85 1.66 -11.78
N ASN A 287 -11.82 1.71 -10.86
CA ASN A 287 -11.88 2.75 -9.83
C ASN A 287 -10.64 2.75 -8.95
N HIS A 288 -10.21 1.57 -8.49
CA HIS A 288 -9.00 1.43 -7.69
C HIS A 288 -7.78 1.97 -8.42
N PHE A 289 -7.58 1.56 -9.68
CA PHE A 289 -6.47 2.02 -10.51
C PHE A 289 -6.52 3.53 -10.76
N ILE A 290 -7.68 4.06 -11.17
CA ILE A 290 -7.88 5.49 -11.44
C ILE A 290 -7.59 6.32 -10.19
N GLN A 291 -8.12 5.92 -9.02
CA GLN A 291 -7.88 6.62 -7.75
C GLN A 291 -6.41 6.57 -7.35
N LYS A 292 -5.77 5.40 -7.48
CA LYS A 292 -4.35 5.20 -7.19
C LYS A 292 -3.46 6.08 -8.06
N VAL A 293 -3.72 6.12 -9.36
CA VAL A 293 -3.00 6.94 -10.34
C VAL A 293 -3.26 8.44 -10.12
N SER A 294 -4.51 8.82 -9.87
CA SER A 294 -4.88 10.22 -9.59
C SER A 294 -4.24 10.72 -8.30
N ALA A 295 -4.23 9.90 -7.25
CA ALA A 295 -3.60 10.23 -5.97
C ALA A 295 -2.08 10.37 -6.05
N LYS A 296 -1.41 9.77 -7.05
CA LYS A 296 0.02 10.01 -7.32
C LYS A 296 0.24 11.40 -7.90
N HIS A 297 -0.61 11.84 -8.82
CA HIS A 297 -0.41 13.10 -9.56
C HIS A 297 -0.97 14.33 -8.86
N HIS A 298 -2.01 14.20 -8.02
CA HIS A 298 -2.43 15.27 -7.12
C HIS A 298 -1.33 15.73 -6.13
N ARG A 299 -0.26 14.95 -5.95
CA ARG A 299 0.91 15.35 -5.15
C ARG A 299 1.88 16.26 -5.92
N ASN A 300 1.74 16.40 -7.25
CA ASN A 300 2.71 17.09 -8.12
C ASN A 300 2.24 18.47 -8.66
N ASP A 301 0.95 18.77 -8.73
CA ASP A 301 0.45 20.06 -9.28
C ASP A 301 -0.08 21.00 -8.17
N GLY A 302 0.84 21.78 -7.59
CA GLY A 302 0.62 23.16 -7.15
C GLY A 302 -0.67 23.54 -6.41
N ASN A 303 -0.84 23.05 -5.18
CA ASN A 303 -1.27 23.89 -4.06
C ASN A 303 -0.77 23.24 -2.76
N GLU A 304 -0.03 24.01 -1.97
CA GLU A 304 0.59 23.58 -0.71
C GLU A 304 -0.43 23.04 0.28
N VAL A 305 -0.59 21.71 0.28
CA VAL A 305 -1.03 20.92 1.43
C VAL A 305 -0.14 19.67 1.47
N ASN A 306 1.03 19.77 2.12
CA ASN A 306 1.96 18.68 2.47
C ASN A 306 2.00 17.47 1.50
N GLY A 307 2.44 17.69 0.26
CA GLY A 307 2.62 16.66 -0.78
C GLY A 307 3.69 15.59 -0.53
N ASN A 308 4.16 15.44 0.71
CA ASN A 308 5.25 14.53 1.09
C ASN A 308 4.78 13.33 1.93
N ALA A 309 3.48 13.07 1.97
CA ALA A 309 2.89 12.04 2.81
C ALA A 309 2.81 10.68 2.08
N PHE A 310 3.43 9.64 2.64
CA PHE A 310 3.26 8.27 2.16
C PHE A 310 1.81 7.79 2.27
N THR A 311 1.41 6.85 1.41
CA THR A 311 0.03 6.30 1.34
C THR A 311 -0.06 4.79 1.53
N ARG A 312 1.08 4.11 1.67
CA ARG A 312 1.19 2.69 2.00
C ARG A 312 2.50 2.44 2.74
N ILE A 313 2.55 1.37 3.52
CA ILE A 313 3.78 0.91 4.17
C ILE A 313 4.57 0.06 3.16
N PRO A 314 5.83 0.39 2.82
CA PRO A 314 6.68 -0.39 1.93
C PRO A 314 6.89 -1.83 2.43
N ILE A 315 7.12 -2.77 1.52
CA ILE A 315 7.51 -4.15 1.82
C ILE A 315 8.89 -4.37 1.21
N LEU A 316 9.86 -4.71 2.06
CA LEU A 316 11.26 -4.92 1.67
C LEU A 316 11.61 -6.40 1.85
N ASP A 317 12.36 -6.95 0.90
CA ASP A 317 12.84 -8.33 0.94
C ASP A 317 14.27 -8.39 1.46
N TYR A 318 14.42 -8.85 2.71
CA TYR A 318 15.73 -8.90 3.38
C TYR A 318 16.73 -9.81 2.65
N LYS A 319 16.28 -10.80 1.89
CA LYS A 319 17.16 -11.67 1.12
C LYS A 319 17.96 -10.89 0.08
N GLN A 320 17.39 -9.83 -0.50
CA GLN A 320 18.07 -8.97 -1.47
C GLN A 320 19.28 -8.24 -0.87
N ALA A 321 19.26 -7.94 0.43
CA ALA A 321 20.39 -7.30 1.12
C ALA A 321 21.66 -8.17 1.13
N THR A 322 21.48 -9.50 1.03
CA THR A 322 22.57 -10.49 1.05
C THR A 322 23.07 -10.90 -0.34
N GLN A 323 22.39 -10.44 -1.40
CA GLN A 323 22.68 -10.81 -2.79
C GLN A 323 23.34 -9.65 -3.54
N PRO A 324 24.57 -9.80 -4.07
CA PRO A 324 25.29 -8.69 -4.72
C PRO A 324 24.50 -7.98 -5.82
N GLU A 325 23.76 -8.71 -6.63
CA GLU A 325 23.01 -8.22 -7.77
C GLU A 325 21.76 -7.40 -7.41
N SER A 326 21.18 -7.61 -6.23
CA SER A 326 19.93 -6.96 -5.79
C SER A 326 20.12 -6.04 -4.58
N ARG A 327 21.30 -6.06 -3.96
CA ARG A 327 21.64 -5.26 -2.78
C ARG A 327 21.45 -3.75 -3.00
N SER A 328 21.88 -3.23 -4.16
CA SER A 328 21.73 -1.79 -4.45
C SER A 328 20.26 -1.36 -4.47
N ALA A 329 19.38 -2.17 -5.08
CA ALA A 329 17.95 -1.90 -5.11
C ALA A 329 17.32 -1.99 -3.72
N PHE A 330 17.77 -2.94 -2.89
CA PHE A 330 17.35 -3.02 -1.49
C PHE A 330 17.75 -1.77 -0.69
N LEU A 331 18.99 -1.30 -0.83
CA LEU A 331 19.47 -0.11 -0.13
C LEU A 331 18.69 1.15 -0.54
N GLU A 332 18.34 1.29 -1.83
CA GLU A 332 17.50 2.40 -2.30
C GLU A 332 16.07 2.34 -1.70
N GLN A 333 15.47 1.15 -1.68
CA GLN A 333 14.16 0.95 -1.03
C GLN A 333 14.21 1.24 0.48
N LEU A 334 15.29 0.82 1.14
CA LEU A 334 15.52 1.06 2.56
C LEU A 334 15.71 2.55 2.84
N GLN A 335 16.53 3.25 2.04
CA GLN A 335 16.71 4.70 2.14
C GLN A 335 15.36 5.42 2.05
N ASN A 336 14.55 5.07 1.05
CA ASN A 336 13.21 5.65 0.92
C ASN A 336 12.33 5.34 2.15
N ALA A 337 12.31 4.10 2.61
CA ALA A 337 11.51 3.69 3.76
C ALA A 337 11.91 4.44 5.04
N VAL A 338 13.20 4.59 5.33
CA VAL A 338 13.66 5.25 6.56
C VAL A 338 13.55 6.77 6.48
N VAL A 339 13.72 7.38 5.31
CA VAL A 339 13.66 8.84 5.13
C VAL A 339 12.21 9.35 5.01
N ASN A 340 11.38 8.68 4.21
CA ASN A 340 10.06 9.21 3.84
C ASN A 340 8.90 8.61 4.62
N VAL A 341 9.05 7.38 5.15
CA VAL A 341 7.95 6.63 5.76
C VAL A 341 8.14 6.42 7.25
N GLY A 342 9.34 6.04 7.69
CA GLY A 342 9.62 5.66 9.08
C GLY A 342 9.06 4.30 9.50
N PHE A 343 8.42 3.58 8.58
CA PHE A 343 7.80 2.26 8.77
C PHE A 343 7.97 1.42 7.49
N PHE A 344 8.20 0.11 7.61
CA PHE A 344 8.17 -0.84 6.51
C PHE A 344 7.95 -2.27 7.01
N TYR A 345 7.41 -3.14 6.16
CA TYR A 345 7.46 -4.59 6.38
C TYR A 345 8.80 -5.12 5.87
N LEU A 346 9.37 -6.06 6.62
CA LEU A 346 10.57 -6.80 6.24
C LEU A 346 10.21 -8.28 6.16
N GLN A 347 10.31 -8.86 4.96
CA GLN A 347 10.08 -10.28 4.71
C GLN A 347 11.42 -11.03 4.59
N ASN A 348 11.38 -12.37 4.66
CA ASN A 348 12.55 -13.23 4.53
C ASN A 348 13.68 -12.90 5.53
N THR A 349 13.30 -12.56 6.77
CA THR A 349 14.22 -12.08 7.82
C THR A 349 15.17 -13.15 8.38
N GLY A 350 14.94 -14.42 8.03
CA GLY A 350 15.68 -15.57 8.58
C GLY A 350 15.20 -16.00 9.97
N VAL A 351 14.17 -15.37 10.54
CA VAL A 351 13.51 -15.87 11.74
C VAL A 351 12.62 -17.07 11.35
N PRO A 352 12.79 -18.25 11.95
CA PRO A 352 12.01 -19.43 11.61
C PRO A 352 10.52 -19.27 11.97
N ASP A 353 9.62 -19.71 11.11
CA ASP A 353 8.17 -19.68 11.37
C ASP A 353 7.81 -20.51 12.61
N GLU A 354 8.54 -21.59 12.89
CA GLU A 354 8.35 -22.40 14.09
C GLU A 354 8.63 -21.60 15.37
N LEU A 355 9.58 -20.66 15.34
CA LEU A 355 9.88 -19.81 16.49
C LEU A 355 8.76 -18.80 16.73
N TYR A 356 8.15 -18.25 15.66
CA TYR A 356 6.97 -17.41 15.79
C TYR A 356 5.79 -18.18 16.39
N GLN A 357 5.56 -19.42 15.94
CA GLN A 357 4.51 -20.27 16.48
C GLN A 357 4.75 -20.59 17.96
N GLN A 358 5.96 -21.03 18.32
CA GLN A 358 6.32 -21.31 19.71
C GLN A 358 6.16 -20.07 20.59
N LEU A 359 6.60 -18.91 20.12
CA LEU A 359 6.44 -17.65 20.84
C LEU A 359 4.97 -17.34 21.10
N PHE A 360 4.11 -17.48 20.09
CA PHE A 360 2.67 -17.28 20.23
C PHE A 360 2.04 -18.26 21.24
N GLU A 361 2.36 -19.55 21.14
CA GLU A 361 1.85 -20.59 22.05
C GLU A 361 2.25 -20.31 23.51
N GLN A 362 3.54 -20.03 23.76
CA GLN A 362 4.06 -19.71 25.08
C GLN A 362 3.46 -18.42 25.63
N SER A 363 3.26 -17.41 24.79
CA SER A 363 2.62 -16.14 25.18
C SER A 363 1.16 -16.33 25.55
N SER A 364 0.40 -17.07 24.73
CA SER A 364 -0.99 -17.38 25.00
C SER A 364 -1.14 -18.12 26.33
N ALA A 365 -0.27 -19.11 26.59
CA ALA A 365 -0.23 -19.83 27.86
C ALA A 365 0.08 -18.89 29.05
N LEU A 366 1.06 -17.98 28.91
CA LEU A 366 1.40 -17.00 29.93
C LEU A 366 0.22 -16.06 30.26
N PHE A 367 -0.43 -15.48 29.25
CA PHE A 367 -1.55 -14.55 29.46
C PHE A 367 -2.79 -15.23 30.05
N ASN A 368 -2.93 -16.55 29.86
CA ASN A 368 -4.02 -17.37 30.40
C ASN A 368 -3.74 -17.92 31.80
N LEU A 369 -2.57 -17.65 32.39
CA LEU A 369 -2.33 -17.98 33.80
C LEU A 369 -3.32 -17.23 34.70
N PRO A 370 -3.69 -17.82 35.87
CA PRO A 370 -4.44 -17.11 36.90
C PRO A 370 -3.79 -15.78 37.24
N LEU A 371 -4.60 -14.76 37.56
CA LEU A 371 -4.10 -13.41 37.83
C LEU A 371 -3.03 -13.44 38.94
N GLU A 372 -3.25 -14.24 39.99
CA GLU A 372 -2.31 -14.39 41.11
C GLU A 372 -0.92 -14.81 40.63
N LYS A 373 -0.83 -15.69 39.62
CA LYS A 373 0.42 -16.14 39.03
C LYS A 373 1.06 -15.09 38.12
N LYS A 374 0.27 -14.29 37.41
CA LYS A 374 0.80 -13.15 36.65
C LYS A 374 1.34 -12.06 37.59
N LEU A 375 0.71 -11.87 38.76
CA LEU A 375 1.13 -10.88 39.76
C LEU A 375 2.43 -11.25 40.48
N GLU A 376 2.81 -12.54 40.54
CA GLU A 376 4.13 -12.97 41.05
C GLU A 376 5.28 -12.31 40.27
N ILE A 377 5.07 -12.02 38.98
CA ILE A 377 6.04 -11.35 38.10
C ILE A 377 5.57 -9.95 37.66
N GLU A 378 4.75 -9.28 38.48
CA GLU A 378 4.30 -7.90 38.24
C GLU A 378 5.46 -6.91 38.17
N MET A 379 5.39 -5.92 37.28
CA MET A 379 6.44 -4.93 37.07
C MET A 379 6.83 -4.21 38.37
N VAL A 380 5.87 -3.95 39.27
CA VAL A 380 6.11 -3.36 40.60
C VAL A 380 7.11 -4.16 41.45
N ASN A 381 7.29 -5.45 41.19
CA ASN A 381 8.27 -6.29 41.89
C ASN A 381 9.70 -6.12 41.36
N SER A 382 9.90 -5.40 40.25
CA SER A 382 11.20 -5.17 39.63
C SER A 382 11.56 -3.69 39.61
N LYS A 383 12.65 -3.33 40.30
CA LYS A 383 13.26 -2.00 40.16
C LYS A 383 13.79 -1.72 38.73
N HIS A 384 13.77 -2.73 37.85
CA HIS A 384 14.24 -2.65 36.47
C HIS A 384 13.13 -2.39 35.44
N PHE A 385 11.88 -2.18 35.89
CA PHE A 385 10.72 -1.93 35.02
C PHE A 385 10.47 -3.08 34.02
N LEU A 386 10.67 -4.33 34.47
CA LEU A 386 10.42 -5.56 33.72
C LEU A 386 9.38 -6.39 34.46
N GLY A 387 8.39 -6.94 33.75
CA GLY A 387 7.32 -7.76 34.33
C GLY A 387 5.93 -7.47 33.75
N TYR A 388 4.91 -8.00 34.41
CA TYR A 388 3.51 -7.87 34.04
C TYR A 388 2.96 -6.46 34.33
N SER A 389 2.22 -5.90 33.38
CA SER A 389 1.36 -4.73 33.56
C SER A 389 -0.09 -5.12 33.30
N ARG A 390 -0.98 -4.71 34.20
CA ARG A 390 -2.39 -5.12 34.18
C ARG A 390 -3.15 -4.49 33.01
N LEU A 391 -4.29 -5.09 32.68
CA LEU A 391 -5.19 -4.55 31.65
C LEU A 391 -5.59 -3.10 32.00
N GLY A 392 -5.34 -2.18 31.06
CA GLY A 392 -5.73 -0.78 31.23
C GLY A 392 -4.83 0.06 32.16
N GLN A 393 -3.69 -0.50 32.61
CA GLN A 393 -2.77 0.21 33.50
C GLN A 393 -1.86 1.21 32.77
N GLU A 394 -1.49 0.90 31.53
CA GLU A 394 -0.63 1.76 30.72
C GLU A 394 -1.40 3.00 30.24
N ILE A 395 -0.73 4.15 30.22
CA ILE A 395 -1.31 5.44 29.80
C ILE A 395 -0.50 5.99 28.64
N THR A 396 -1.16 6.18 27.49
CA THR A 396 -0.59 6.87 26.32
C THR A 396 -1.50 8.01 25.91
N ALA A 397 -0.92 9.17 25.57
CA ALA A 397 -1.67 10.36 25.19
C ALA A 397 -2.78 10.74 26.20
N LEU A 398 -2.47 10.61 27.50
CA LEU A 398 -3.35 10.92 28.64
C LEU A 398 -4.61 10.05 28.74
N LYS A 399 -4.63 8.89 28.07
CA LYS A 399 -5.73 7.91 28.12
C LYS A 399 -5.19 6.52 28.41
N ASN A 400 -6.00 5.69 29.08
CA ASN A 400 -5.64 4.31 29.36
C ASN A 400 -5.62 3.50 28.07
N ASP A 401 -4.59 2.68 27.92
CA ASP A 401 -4.40 1.74 26.82
C ASP A 401 -5.13 0.43 27.12
N TYR A 402 -6.07 0.01 26.26
CA TYR A 402 -6.84 -1.22 26.44
C TYR A 402 -6.01 -2.46 26.06
N ARG A 403 -4.98 -2.73 26.87
CA ARG A 403 -4.05 -3.84 26.73
C ARG A 403 -3.57 -4.33 28.09
N GLU A 404 -3.22 -5.62 28.17
CA GLU A 404 -2.32 -6.14 29.20
C GLU A 404 -0.99 -6.54 28.53
N GLN A 405 0.14 -6.45 29.24
CA GLN A 405 1.45 -6.74 28.65
C GLN A 405 2.45 -7.33 29.64
N PHE A 406 3.48 -7.99 29.11
CA PHE A 406 4.69 -8.36 29.84
C PHE A 406 5.91 -7.71 29.17
N ASP A 407 6.74 -7.06 29.98
CA ASP A 407 8.00 -6.47 29.57
C ASP A 407 9.15 -7.39 29.99
N PHE A 408 9.84 -7.94 29.00
CA PHE A 408 11.09 -8.67 29.13
C PHE A 408 12.23 -7.89 28.44
N ALA A 409 13.42 -8.44 28.46
CA ALA A 409 14.60 -7.89 27.83
C ALA A 409 15.65 -8.98 27.56
N THR A 410 16.71 -8.65 26.81
CA THR A 410 17.94 -9.45 26.83
C THR A 410 18.37 -9.66 28.28
N GLU A 411 18.68 -10.89 28.68
CA GLU A 411 18.99 -11.21 30.08
C GLU A 411 20.29 -10.53 30.53
N PHE A 412 20.21 -9.67 31.56
CA PHE A 412 21.37 -9.02 32.18
C PHE A 412 21.36 -9.22 33.69
N PRO A 413 22.53 -9.23 34.35
CA PRO A 413 22.59 -9.13 35.81
C PRO A 413 22.08 -7.75 36.27
N ALA A 414 21.74 -7.66 37.56
CA ALA A 414 21.46 -6.36 38.16
C ALA A 414 22.75 -5.52 38.18
N PRO A 415 22.67 -4.19 37.97
CA PRO A 415 23.82 -3.28 38.10
C PRO A 415 24.40 -3.32 39.52
N LEU A 416 25.68 -3.00 39.62
CA LEU A 416 26.37 -2.92 40.91
C LEU A 416 25.84 -1.72 41.73
N PRO A 417 25.82 -1.79 43.07
CA PRO A 417 25.30 -0.70 43.92
C PRO A 417 25.98 0.65 43.73
N GLU A 418 27.25 0.67 43.31
CA GLU A 418 28.05 1.87 43.02
C GLU A 418 27.81 2.49 41.65
N GLU A 419 27.11 1.78 40.74
CA GLU A 419 26.79 2.33 39.44
C GLU A 419 25.77 3.48 39.55
N PRO A 420 25.77 4.41 38.59
CA PRO A 420 24.78 5.47 38.54
C PRO A 420 23.35 4.92 38.60
N LEU A 421 22.48 5.58 39.36
CA LEU A 421 21.12 5.09 39.64
C LEU A 421 20.32 4.73 38.39
N TYR A 422 20.52 5.46 37.29
CA TYR A 422 19.86 5.22 36.01
C TYR A 422 20.19 3.87 35.39
N ARG A 423 21.32 3.24 35.74
CA ARG A 423 21.67 1.89 35.28
C ARG A 423 20.63 0.86 35.72
N ASN A 424 19.88 1.12 36.80
CA ASN A 424 18.82 0.23 37.24
C ASN A 424 17.69 0.05 36.21
N ILE A 425 17.53 0.88 35.17
CA ILE A 425 16.58 0.55 34.09
C ILE A 425 16.99 -0.69 33.27
N ARG A 426 18.19 -1.21 33.53
CA ARG A 426 18.65 -2.54 33.10
C ARG A 426 18.77 -3.48 34.29
N GLY A 427 18.53 -4.75 34.03
CA GLY A 427 18.62 -5.81 35.03
C GLY A 427 17.93 -7.09 34.59
N PRO A 428 17.78 -8.06 35.51
CA PRO A 428 17.23 -9.38 35.20
C PRO A 428 15.74 -9.32 34.92
N ASN A 429 15.29 -10.24 34.06
CA ASN A 429 13.88 -10.47 33.80
C ASN A 429 13.18 -11.12 35.00
N GLN A 430 11.87 -10.95 35.08
CA GLN A 430 11.00 -11.71 35.99
C GLN A 430 10.34 -12.86 35.23
N TRP A 431 10.85 -14.08 35.39
CA TRP A 431 10.38 -15.26 34.67
C TRP A 431 9.22 -15.96 35.40
N PRO A 432 8.22 -16.51 34.68
CA PRO A 432 7.21 -17.37 35.28
C PRO A 432 7.86 -18.64 35.84
N ASP A 433 7.18 -19.31 36.79
CA ASP A 433 7.66 -20.58 37.36
C ASP A 433 7.89 -21.60 36.23
N ALA A 434 9.14 -22.08 36.12
CA ALA A 434 9.55 -23.07 35.12
C ALA A 434 8.81 -24.41 35.26
N LYS A 435 8.20 -24.71 36.41
CA LYS A 435 7.33 -25.87 36.57
C LYS A 435 5.99 -25.69 35.85
N VAL A 436 5.55 -24.46 35.66
CA VAL A 436 4.28 -24.11 35.00
C VAL A 436 4.51 -23.92 33.50
N LEU A 437 5.56 -23.18 33.12
CA LEU A 437 5.91 -22.90 31.73
C LEU A 437 7.40 -23.22 31.46
N PRO A 438 7.77 -24.51 31.32
CA PRO A 438 9.17 -24.94 31.26
C PRO A 438 9.95 -24.44 30.04
N GLN A 439 9.27 -24.18 28.93
CA GLN A 439 9.88 -23.74 27.67
C GLN A 439 9.86 -22.23 27.47
N PHE A 440 9.13 -21.49 28.31
CA PHE A 440 8.85 -20.07 28.08
C PHE A 440 10.13 -19.25 27.99
N ARG A 441 10.99 -19.34 29.01
CA ARG A 441 12.24 -18.60 29.08
C ARG A 441 13.11 -18.85 27.84
N SER A 442 13.35 -20.12 27.50
CA SER A 442 14.20 -20.47 26.36
C SER A 442 13.66 -19.96 25.03
N VAL A 443 12.34 -19.99 24.82
CA VAL A 443 11.72 -19.48 23.60
C VAL A 443 11.84 -17.95 23.51
N VAL A 444 11.60 -17.24 24.62
CA VAL A 444 11.74 -15.78 24.67
C VAL A 444 13.18 -15.33 24.47
N GLU A 445 14.14 -15.94 25.17
CA GLU A 445 15.56 -15.65 24.99
C GLU A 445 16.00 -15.92 23.54
N THR A 446 15.62 -17.07 22.97
CA THR A 446 15.92 -17.40 21.56
C THR A 446 15.34 -16.37 20.60
N TYR A 447 14.09 -15.95 20.80
CA TYR A 447 13.45 -14.94 19.97
C TYR A 447 14.17 -13.58 20.04
N ILE A 448 14.47 -13.10 21.25
CA ILE A 448 15.19 -11.84 21.44
C ILE A 448 16.56 -11.90 20.76
N ASP A 449 17.32 -13.00 20.94
CA ASP A 449 18.64 -13.19 20.35
C ASP A 449 18.60 -13.27 18.81
N THR A 450 17.57 -13.91 18.24
CA THR A 450 17.41 -13.96 16.78
C THR A 450 17.10 -12.57 16.22
N VAL A 451 16.21 -11.81 16.88
CA VAL A 451 15.88 -10.45 16.45
C VAL A 451 17.03 -9.48 16.67
N ASP A 452 17.84 -9.64 17.73
CA ASP A 452 19.03 -8.82 17.98
C ASP A 452 20.10 -8.94 16.88
N LYS A 453 20.31 -10.16 16.37
CA LYS A 453 21.20 -10.39 15.22
C LYS A 453 20.68 -9.71 13.96
N LEU A 454 19.37 -9.80 13.71
CA LEU A 454 18.72 -9.09 12.61
C LEU A 454 18.84 -7.58 12.78
N ALA A 455 18.64 -7.07 14.00
CA ALA A 455 18.72 -5.65 14.31
C ALA A 455 20.12 -5.09 14.08
N SER A 456 21.16 -5.82 14.50
CA SER A 456 22.56 -5.48 14.23
C SER A 456 22.83 -5.39 12.73
N SER A 457 22.41 -6.38 11.95
CA SER A 457 22.60 -6.37 10.50
C SER A 457 21.80 -5.27 9.80
N LEU A 458 20.56 -5.02 10.22
CA LEU A 458 19.73 -3.96 9.66
C LEU A 458 20.26 -2.57 10.01
N THR A 459 20.86 -2.40 11.19
CA THR A 459 21.53 -1.15 11.59
C THR A 459 22.66 -0.80 10.62
N SER A 460 23.51 -1.77 10.26
CA SER A 460 24.55 -1.56 9.24
C SER A 460 23.98 -1.24 7.87
N LEU A 461 22.91 -1.93 7.45
CA LEU A 461 22.24 -1.65 6.18
C LEU A 461 21.60 -0.26 6.14
N VAL A 462 21.06 0.24 7.26
CA VAL A 462 20.56 1.61 7.37
C VAL A 462 21.72 2.60 7.22
N ALA A 463 22.89 2.34 7.81
CA ALA A 463 24.06 3.20 7.64
C ALA A 463 24.46 3.28 6.16
N GLU A 464 24.55 2.14 5.49
CA GLU A 464 24.89 2.07 4.07
C GLU A 464 23.83 2.70 3.17
N ALA A 465 22.54 2.55 3.49
CA ALA A 465 21.46 3.21 2.77
C ALA A 465 21.53 4.74 2.89
N LEU A 466 22.24 5.27 3.90
CA LEU A 466 22.53 6.69 4.07
C LEU A 466 23.93 7.07 3.56
N ASP A 467 24.57 6.22 2.75
CA ASP A 467 25.94 6.37 2.26
C ASP A 467 26.99 6.59 3.37
N LEU A 468 26.75 5.99 4.54
CA LEU A 468 27.68 5.97 5.67
C LEU A 468 28.45 4.63 5.72
N PRO A 469 29.60 4.58 6.41
CA PRO A 469 30.25 3.32 6.76
C PRO A 469 29.29 2.37 7.49
N PRO A 470 29.32 1.04 7.23
CA PRO A 470 28.39 0.08 7.85
C PRO A 470 28.42 0.05 9.39
N ASN A 471 29.49 0.56 9.99
CA ASN A 471 29.72 0.63 11.44
C ASN A 471 29.48 2.04 12.02
N ALA A 472 28.90 2.96 11.24
CA ALA A 472 28.74 4.36 11.64
C ALA A 472 27.85 4.56 12.88
N PHE A 473 27.07 3.55 13.28
CA PHE A 473 26.20 3.60 14.44
C PHE A 473 26.71 2.82 15.67
N ASP A 474 27.82 2.08 15.56
CA ASP A 474 28.25 1.14 16.61
C ASP A 474 28.47 1.83 17.97
N ASP A 475 29.05 3.03 17.97
CA ASP A 475 29.33 3.82 19.18
C ASP A 475 28.07 4.33 19.90
N PHE A 476 26.88 4.21 19.30
CA PHE A 476 25.60 4.59 19.91
C PHE A 476 24.96 3.48 20.74
N PHE A 477 25.52 2.27 20.75
CA PHE A 477 25.00 1.12 21.48
C PHE A 477 25.95 0.70 22.60
N ASP A 478 25.39 0.13 23.68
CA ASP A 478 26.25 -0.54 24.65
C ASP A 478 26.67 -1.91 24.13
N THR A 479 27.85 -2.37 24.54
CA THR A 479 28.31 -3.73 24.25
C THR A 479 28.60 -4.46 25.57
N PRO A 480 27.79 -5.45 25.97
CA PRO A 480 26.55 -5.91 25.31
C PRO A 480 25.37 -4.93 25.49
N GLN A 481 24.43 -4.95 24.55
CA GLN A 481 23.19 -4.16 24.60
C GLN A 481 22.06 -4.94 25.27
N GLN A 482 21.26 -4.28 26.11
CA GLN A 482 20.01 -4.86 26.61
C GLN A 482 18.82 -4.32 25.79
N ASN A 483 18.35 -5.13 24.83
CA ASN A 483 17.12 -4.81 24.09
C ASN A 483 15.90 -5.12 24.95
N LYS A 484 14.84 -4.30 24.83
CA LYS A 484 13.58 -4.53 25.55
C LYS A 484 12.63 -5.30 24.65
N PHE A 485 11.79 -6.14 25.23
CA PHE A 485 10.82 -6.96 24.52
C PHE A 485 9.46 -6.86 25.20
N LYS A 486 8.43 -6.48 24.45
CA LYS A 486 7.05 -6.43 24.93
C LYS A 486 6.23 -7.53 24.28
N MET A 487 5.63 -8.37 25.11
CA MET A 487 4.52 -9.24 24.72
C MET A 487 3.22 -8.53 25.10
N ILE A 488 2.35 -8.28 24.13
CA ILE A 488 1.16 -7.45 24.35
C ILE A 488 -0.08 -8.22 23.90
N LYS A 489 -1.11 -8.21 24.75
CA LYS A 489 -2.42 -8.78 24.46
C LYS A 489 -3.49 -7.68 24.52
N TYR A 490 -4.26 -7.58 23.45
CA TYR A 490 -5.41 -6.68 23.33
C TYR A 490 -6.68 -7.54 23.33
N PRO A 491 -7.40 -7.63 24.46
CA PRO A 491 -8.69 -8.29 24.49
C PRO A 491 -9.70 -7.55 23.61
N GLU A 492 -10.79 -8.22 23.25
CA GLU A 492 -11.92 -7.56 22.60
C GLU A 492 -12.48 -6.47 23.55
N PRO A 493 -12.68 -5.23 23.08
CA PRO A 493 -13.25 -4.17 23.90
C PRO A 493 -14.67 -4.53 24.36
N ALA A 494 -14.88 -4.57 25.68
CA ALA A 494 -16.23 -4.74 26.25
C ALA A 494 -17.13 -3.57 25.84
N ASP A 495 -18.40 -3.86 25.51
CA ASP A 495 -19.44 -2.88 25.17
C ASP A 495 -19.16 -2.01 23.93
N SER A 496 -18.40 -2.54 22.96
CA SER A 496 -18.09 -1.82 21.72
C SER A 496 -19.14 -2.03 20.62
N HIS A 497 -19.57 -0.94 19.98
CA HIS A 497 -20.49 -0.96 18.84
C HIS A 497 -19.75 -0.82 17.50
N PRO A 498 -20.32 -1.31 16.39
CA PRO A 498 -19.72 -1.12 15.07
C PRO A 498 -19.40 0.35 14.80
N GLY A 499 -18.17 0.63 14.36
CA GLY A 499 -17.66 1.99 14.13
C GLY A 499 -17.11 2.73 15.37
N GLN A 500 -17.14 2.14 16.57
CA GLN A 500 -16.51 2.72 17.77
C GLN A 500 -14.99 2.47 17.78
N GLU A 501 -14.21 3.53 17.99
CA GLU A 501 -12.76 3.44 18.19
C GLU A 501 -12.42 3.27 19.68
N THR A 502 -11.71 2.20 20.03
CA THR A 502 -11.15 2.02 21.38
C THR A 502 -9.63 2.10 21.33
N GLN A 503 -9.04 2.91 22.21
CA GLN A 503 -7.58 3.05 22.29
C GLN A 503 -6.95 1.75 22.82
N GLY A 504 -6.29 1.00 21.94
CA GLY A 504 -5.39 -0.08 22.35
C GLY A 504 -4.04 0.49 22.79
N VAL A 505 -3.51 1.45 22.02
CA VAL A 505 -2.35 2.30 22.35
C VAL A 505 -2.57 3.66 21.71
N GLY A 506 -2.41 4.75 22.48
CA GLY A 506 -2.56 6.11 21.95
C GLY A 506 -1.53 6.50 20.88
N PRO A 507 -1.74 7.60 20.14
CA PRO A 507 -0.75 8.16 19.21
C PRO A 507 0.59 8.46 19.88
N HIS A 508 1.68 7.88 19.39
CA HIS A 508 3.03 8.09 19.91
C HIS A 508 4.11 7.80 18.85
N LYS A 509 5.36 8.15 19.18
CA LYS A 509 6.57 7.71 18.48
C LYS A 509 7.41 6.90 19.47
N ASP A 510 8.04 5.83 19.02
CA ASP A 510 8.94 5.04 19.88
C ASP A 510 10.19 5.82 20.24
N SER A 511 10.68 5.69 21.49
CA SER A 511 11.87 6.40 21.96
C SER A 511 13.19 5.71 21.59
N CYS A 512 13.16 4.48 21.08
CA CYS A 512 14.33 3.66 20.79
C CYS A 512 15.00 4.03 19.45
N PHE A 513 15.95 3.21 19.01
CA PHE A 513 16.63 3.35 17.72
C PHE A 513 15.79 2.73 16.60
N LEU A 514 15.55 1.42 16.68
CA LEU A 514 14.65 0.66 15.80
C LEU A 514 13.70 -0.19 16.64
N THR A 515 12.50 -0.43 16.12
CA THR A 515 11.52 -1.37 16.67
C THR A 515 11.27 -2.49 15.66
N PHE A 516 11.20 -3.72 16.15
CA PHE A 516 10.92 -4.94 15.40
C PHE A 516 9.64 -5.55 15.93
N LEU A 517 8.55 -5.43 15.18
CA LEU A 517 7.22 -5.85 15.59
C LEU A 517 6.74 -7.05 14.79
N LEU A 518 6.45 -8.15 15.48
CA LEU A 518 5.66 -9.26 14.95
C LEU A 518 4.18 -9.07 15.32
N GLN A 519 3.33 -8.96 14.29
CA GLN A 519 1.87 -8.98 14.43
C GLN A 519 1.39 -10.44 14.58
N GLY A 520 1.41 -10.96 15.80
CA GLY A 520 1.22 -12.39 16.09
C GLY A 520 -0.17 -12.98 15.79
N THR A 521 -1.14 -12.18 15.33
CA THR A 521 -2.51 -12.63 15.00
C THR A 521 -3.05 -11.82 13.81
N PRO A 522 -4.08 -12.31 13.09
CA PRO A 522 -4.58 -11.66 11.87
C PRO A 522 -5.40 -10.38 12.10
N HIS A 523 -5.56 -9.94 13.36
CA HIS A 523 -6.29 -8.73 13.70
C HIS A 523 -5.66 -7.47 13.10
N THR A 524 -6.50 -6.64 12.49
CA THR A 524 -6.12 -5.25 12.17
C THR A 524 -6.09 -4.40 13.44
N GLY A 525 -5.47 -3.22 13.39
CA GLY A 525 -5.55 -2.26 14.49
C GLY A 525 -4.32 -1.37 14.64
N LEU A 526 -3.14 -1.80 14.17
CA LEU A 526 -2.00 -0.90 14.04
C LEU A 526 -2.28 0.11 12.93
N GLU A 527 -2.14 1.40 13.24
CA GLU A 527 -2.31 2.50 12.30
C GLU A 527 -1.10 3.45 12.40
N VAL A 528 -0.61 3.92 11.26
CA VAL A 528 0.53 4.85 11.16
C VAL A 528 0.07 6.15 10.51
N GLN A 529 0.44 7.28 11.10
CA GLN A 529 0.05 8.59 10.60
C GLN A 529 1.06 9.12 9.59
N ASN A 530 0.61 9.44 8.38
CA ASN A 530 1.48 10.07 7.38
C ASN A 530 1.65 11.59 7.62
N LYS A 531 2.51 12.24 6.83
CA LYS A 531 2.80 13.69 6.95
C LYS A 531 1.60 14.61 6.63
N ALA A 532 0.51 14.05 6.09
CA ALA A 532 -0.76 14.75 5.87
C ALA A 532 -1.73 14.59 7.05
N GLY A 533 -1.34 13.87 8.10
CA GLY A 533 -2.18 13.61 9.27
C GLY A 533 -3.13 12.42 9.11
N THR A 534 -3.10 11.73 7.97
CA THR A 534 -3.96 10.57 7.67
C THR A 534 -3.42 9.32 8.34
N TRP A 535 -4.28 8.60 9.06
CA TRP A 535 -3.99 7.29 9.64
C TRP A 535 -4.14 6.19 8.59
N LEU A 536 -3.06 5.43 8.36
CA LEU A 536 -3.01 4.32 7.42
C LEU A 536 -2.94 2.99 8.17
N PRO A 537 -3.76 2.00 7.82
CA PRO A 537 -3.72 0.69 8.48
C PRO A 537 -2.45 -0.09 8.11
N VAL A 538 -1.91 -0.80 9.09
CA VAL A 538 -0.79 -1.74 8.94
C VAL A 538 -1.33 -3.15 9.17
N HIS A 539 -1.82 -3.75 8.07
CA HIS A 539 -2.40 -5.08 8.08
C HIS A 539 -1.34 -6.16 8.35
N PRO A 540 -1.63 -7.17 9.21
CA PRO A 540 -0.70 -8.28 9.39
C PRO A 540 -0.41 -9.00 8.06
N ILE A 541 0.87 -9.15 7.71
CA ILE A 541 1.33 -9.95 6.57
C ILE A 541 2.12 -11.15 7.12
N PRO A 542 1.66 -12.40 6.89
CA PRO A 542 2.38 -13.59 7.34
C PRO A 542 3.85 -13.61 6.86
N GLY A 543 4.76 -14.06 7.72
CA GLY A 543 6.20 -14.14 7.40
C GLY A 543 6.95 -12.80 7.42
N THR A 544 6.34 -11.73 7.92
CA THR A 544 6.96 -10.39 7.97
C THR A 544 7.09 -9.85 9.39
N LEU A 545 8.11 -9.03 9.60
CA LEU A 545 8.20 -8.10 10.74
C LEU A 545 7.86 -6.69 10.25
N VAL A 546 7.12 -5.94 11.05
CA VAL A 546 6.99 -4.48 10.86
C VAL A 546 8.18 -3.83 11.56
N ILE A 547 8.95 -3.06 10.81
CA ILE A 547 10.07 -2.27 11.32
C ILE A 547 9.66 -0.81 11.36
N ASN A 548 9.97 -0.13 12.46
CA ASN A 548 9.84 1.33 12.51
C ASN A 548 11.04 2.02 13.15
N ILE A 549 11.22 3.26 12.71
CA ILE A 549 12.26 4.17 13.16
C ILE A 549 11.82 4.81 14.46
N GLY A 550 12.67 4.79 15.47
CA GLY A 550 12.45 5.46 16.74
C GLY A 550 13.14 6.83 16.81
N ARG A 551 12.76 7.60 17.83
CA ARG A 551 13.23 8.98 18.03
C ARG A 551 14.73 9.09 18.24
N ALA A 552 15.39 8.06 18.74
CA ALA A 552 16.84 8.09 18.91
C ALA A 552 17.55 8.15 17.55
N LEU A 553 17.12 7.34 16.57
CA LEU A 553 17.67 7.36 15.21
C LEU A 553 17.29 8.65 14.46
N GLU A 554 16.05 9.13 14.61
CA GLU A 554 15.63 10.44 14.08
C GLU A 554 16.54 11.56 14.58
N ALA A 555 16.85 11.58 15.88
CA ALA A 555 17.69 12.60 16.49
C ALA A 555 19.17 12.45 16.10
N ILE A 556 19.74 11.25 16.14
CA ILE A 556 21.14 10.97 15.76
C ILE A 556 21.40 11.37 14.31
N THR A 557 20.41 11.22 13.43
CA THR A 557 20.53 11.56 12.00
C THR A 557 20.09 12.98 11.66
N GLY A 558 19.83 13.84 12.65
CA GLY A 558 19.39 15.21 12.42
C GLY A 558 18.08 15.32 11.64
N GLY A 559 17.18 14.34 11.80
CA GLY A 559 15.88 14.29 11.13
C GLY A 559 15.88 13.67 9.73
N VAL A 560 17.01 13.07 9.29
CA VAL A 560 17.06 12.32 8.03
C VAL A 560 16.19 11.07 8.08
N CYS A 561 16.36 10.24 9.10
CA CYS A 561 15.44 9.16 9.36
C CYS A 561 14.20 9.70 10.07
N THR A 562 13.01 9.40 9.56
CA THR A 562 11.74 9.88 10.14
C THR A 562 11.23 8.89 11.17
N ALA A 563 11.05 9.30 12.43
CA ALA A 563 10.28 8.53 13.40
C ALA A 563 8.80 8.87 13.22
N THR A 564 7.96 7.90 12.87
CA THR A 564 6.58 8.18 12.47
C THR A 564 5.58 7.89 13.60
N THR A 565 4.62 8.80 13.77
CA THR A 565 3.55 8.64 14.76
C THR A 565 2.69 7.44 14.41
N HIS A 566 2.43 6.57 15.37
CA HIS A 566 1.59 5.39 15.20
C HIS A 566 0.69 5.16 16.43
N ARG A 567 -0.37 4.37 16.27
CA ARG A 567 -1.34 4.03 17.34
C ARG A 567 -1.87 2.61 17.15
N VAL A 568 -2.50 2.06 18.18
CA VAL A 568 -3.32 0.85 18.08
C VAL A 568 -4.77 1.22 18.35
N ASN A 569 -5.61 1.04 17.34
CA ASN A 569 -7.03 1.29 17.38
C ASN A 569 -7.80 -0.04 17.33
N LEU A 570 -8.52 -0.34 18.40
CA LEU A 570 -9.31 -1.56 18.53
C LEU A 570 -10.73 -1.27 18.07
N ARG A 571 -11.14 -1.93 16.98
CA ARG A 571 -12.49 -1.86 16.41
C ARG A 571 -13.13 -3.24 16.49
N PRO A 572 -14.43 -3.39 16.78
CA PRO A 572 -15.09 -4.70 16.85
C PRO A 572 -14.88 -5.55 15.59
N GLU A 573 -14.86 -4.91 14.42
CA GLU A 573 -14.69 -5.57 13.13
C GLU A 573 -13.29 -6.19 12.96
N SER A 574 -12.30 -5.73 13.73
CA SER A 574 -10.95 -6.30 13.75
C SER A 574 -10.87 -7.64 14.50
N TYR A 575 -11.90 -8.00 15.28
CA TYR A 575 -11.95 -9.20 16.13
C TYR A 575 -12.77 -10.35 15.54
N VAL A 576 -13.24 -10.21 14.29
CA VAL A 576 -13.98 -11.25 13.59
C VAL A 576 -13.35 -11.59 12.24
N ASP A 577 -13.45 -12.86 11.82
CA ASP A 577 -13.03 -13.31 10.50
C ASP A 577 -14.04 -12.90 9.42
N LYS A 578 -13.72 -13.20 8.15
CA LYS A 578 -14.60 -12.94 6.99
C LYS A 578 -15.98 -13.58 7.06
N ASN A 579 -16.19 -14.55 7.96
CA ASN A 579 -17.45 -15.24 8.18
C ASN A 579 -18.14 -14.80 9.50
N GLY A 580 -17.62 -13.76 10.17
CA GLY A 580 -18.14 -13.25 11.44
C GLY A 580 -17.77 -14.10 12.67
N ARG A 581 -16.78 -14.98 12.57
CA ARG A 581 -16.32 -15.80 13.72
C ARG A 581 -15.29 -15.03 14.52
N SER A 582 -15.39 -15.07 15.85
CA SER A 582 -14.41 -14.43 16.73
C SER A 582 -12.99 -14.97 16.49
N LEU A 583 -12.04 -14.04 16.40
CA LEU A 583 -10.61 -14.31 16.28
C LEU A 583 -9.93 -14.44 17.66
N GLY A 584 -10.66 -14.22 18.76
CA GLY A 584 -10.10 -14.13 20.10
C GLY A 584 -9.32 -12.83 20.32
N PRO A 585 -8.37 -12.79 21.28
CA PRO A 585 -7.58 -11.58 21.52
C PRO A 585 -6.46 -11.38 20.48
N ARG A 586 -6.11 -10.11 20.22
CA ARG A 586 -4.97 -9.74 19.38
C ARG A 586 -3.68 -9.82 20.18
N PHE A 587 -2.65 -10.45 19.61
CA PHE A 587 -1.29 -10.49 20.17
C PHE A 587 -0.29 -9.70 19.31
N SER A 588 0.68 -9.08 19.97
CA SER A 588 1.78 -8.34 19.33
C SER A 588 3.07 -8.53 20.13
N PHE A 589 4.18 -8.72 19.43
CA PHE A 589 5.49 -8.99 20.02
C PHE A 589 6.50 -7.98 19.47
N ALA A 590 6.95 -7.06 20.32
CA ALA A 590 7.80 -5.93 19.90
C ALA A 590 9.15 -5.95 20.60
N VAL A 591 10.24 -6.06 19.84
CA VAL A 591 11.61 -5.88 20.33
C VAL A 591 12.06 -4.45 20.01
N PHE A 592 12.56 -3.75 21.02
CA PHE A 592 13.03 -2.36 20.93
C PHE A 592 14.54 -2.34 21.09
N GLN A 593 15.24 -1.92 20.04
CA GLN A 593 16.69 -1.71 20.05
C GLN A 593 16.97 -0.32 20.64
N GLY A 594 17.40 -0.28 21.91
CA GLY A 594 17.74 0.98 22.59
C GLY A 594 19.10 1.56 22.15
N VAL A 595 19.43 2.75 22.63
CA VAL A 595 20.79 3.32 22.56
C VAL A 595 21.52 3.16 23.90
N SER A 596 22.81 3.47 23.94
CA SER A 596 23.60 3.49 25.17
C SER A 596 23.03 4.50 26.17
N LEU A 597 23.03 4.12 27.46
CA LEU A 597 22.59 5.01 28.53
C LEU A 597 23.61 6.12 28.84
N ASP A 598 24.86 5.91 28.43
CA ASP A 598 25.98 6.84 28.64
C ASP A 598 26.27 7.68 27.38
N LEU A 599 25.37 7.64 26.39
CA LEU A 599 25.49 8.45 25.20
C LEU A 599 25.21 9.91 25.58
N GLY A 600 26.27 10.73 25.57
CA GLY A 600 26.22 12.18 25.78
C GLY A 600 26.21 12.95 24.47
N VAL A 601 25.83 14.23 24.51
CA VAL A 601 25.75 15.12 23.33
C VAL A 601 27.08 15.16 22.57
N GLU A 602 28.19 15.16 23.29
CA GLU A 602 29.56 15.23 22.77
C GLU A 602 30.00 13.99 21.98
N LYS A 603 29.27 12.87 22.11
CA LYS A 603 29.56 11.63 21.38
C LYS A 603 28.72 11.51 20.10
N ILE A 604 27.78 12.43 19.86
CA ILE A 604 26.89 12.36 18.69
C ILE A 604 27.43 13.28 17.59
N HIS A 605 28.47 12.81 16.92
CA HIS A 605 29.00 13.44 15.72
C HIS A 605 28.87 12.47 14.55
N LEU A 606 27.74 12.51 13.86
CA LEU A 606 27.51 11.77 12.63
C LEU A 606 27.49 12.74 11.45
N ASP A 607 28.52 12.69 10.60
CA ASP A 607 28.55 13.51 9.39
C ASP A 607 27.77 12.83 8.25
N ILE A 608 26.50 13.17 8.14
CA ILE A 608 25.65 12.67 7.05
C ILE A 608 26.01 13.41 5.74
N PRO A 609 26.26 12.69 4.64
CA PRO A 609 26.58 13.29 3.34
C PRO A 609 25.53 14.33 2.90
N HIS A 610 25.98 15.38 2.21
CA HIS A 610 25.12 16.50 1.82
C HIS A 610 23.93 16.05 0.95
N HIS A 611 24.17 15.17 -0.03
CA HIS A 611 23.12 14.67 -0.92
C HIS A 611 22.06 13.85 -0.19
N ILE A 612 22.40 13.23 0.94
CA ILE A 612 21.45 12.53 1.82
C ILE A 612 20.64 13.53 2.66
N LYS A 613 21.28 14.58 3.18
CA LYS A 613 20.58 15.67 3.89
C LYS A 613 19.54 16.35 2.97
N GLU A 614 19.86 16.52 1.69
CA GLU A 614 18.96 17.11 0.68
C GLU A 614 17.71 16.28 0.38
N LEU A 615 17.67 15.00 0.77
CA LEU A 615 16.45 14.18 0.67
C LEU A 615 15.34 14.70 1.59
N VAL A 616 15.69 15.36 2.71
CA VAL A 616 14.74 15.96 3.64
C VAL A 616 14.45 17.40 3.23
N LYS A 617 13.27 17.64 2.63
CA LYS A 617 12.81 18.98 2.21
C LYS A 617 12.01 19.74 3.29
N ASP A 618 11.72 19.09 4.41
CA ASP A 618 10.86 19.64 5.48
C ASP A 618 11.70 20.22 6.62
N GLU A 619 11.79 21.55 6.71
CA GLU A 619 12.50 22.24 7.79
C GLU A 619 11.90 21.97 9.18
N LYS A 620 10.59 21.70 9.26
CA LYS A 620 9.93 21.40 10.54
C LYS A 620 10.37 20.04 11.09
N VAL A 621 10.58 19.05 10.23
CA VAL A 621 11.12 17.75 10.64
C VAL A 621 12.51 17.92 11.25
N ARG A 622 13.35 18.77 10.64
CA ARG A 622 14.69 19.07 11.17
C ARG A 622 14.61 19.79 12.52
N SER A 623 13.77 20.82 12.65
CA SER A 623 13.61 21.52 13.93
C SER A 623 13.02 20.64 15.02
N ASP A 624 12.05 19.78 14.69
CA ASP A 624 11.46 18.82 15.63
C ASP A 624 12.49 17.76 16.05
N ALA A 625 13.34 17.31 15.12
CA ALA A 625 14.44 16.39 15.42
C ALA A 625 15.50 17.06 16.31
N GLU A 626 15.88 18.31 16.05
CA GLU A 626 16.78 19.10 16.90
C GLU A 626 16.18 19.36 18.29
N ALA A 627 14.89 19.68 18.39
CA ALA A 627 14.21 19.84 19.67
C ALA A 627 14.15 18.51 20.43
N THR A 628 13.87 17.41 19.73
CA THR A 628 13.91 16.05 20.28
C THR A 628 15.30 15.69 20.77
N PHE A 629 16.32 16.02 19.98
CA PHE A 629 17.71 15.81 20.31
C PHE A 629 18.05 16.58 21.59
N ASN A 630 17.76 17.88 21.62
CA ASN A 630 17.98 18.70 22.80
C ASN A 630 17.20 18.14 24.01
N GLN A 631 15.96 17.69 23.87
CA GLN A 631 15.22 17.13 25.00
C GLN A 631 15.77 15.77 25.48
N MET A 632 16.13 14.88 24.55
CA MET A 632 16.61 13.53 24.86
C MET A 632 18.04 13.55 25.42
N PHE A 633 18.88 14.46 24.93
CA PHE A 633 20.32 14.50 25.23
C PHE A 633 20.75 15.68 26.11
N ASN A 634 19.88 16.62 26.51
CA ASN A 634 20.25 17.67 27.47
C ASN A 634 20.46 17.08 28.88
N GLY A 635 21.68 16.60 29.12
CA GLY A 635 22.09 15.86 30.31
C GLY A 635 22.59 14.46 29.97
N ASN A 636 22.14 13.46 30.74
CA ASN A 636 22.49 12.06 30.55
C ASN A 636 21.22 11.29 30.12
N ILE A 637 21.23 10.62 28.96
CA ILE A 637 20.07 9.87 28.42
C ILE A 637 19.56 8.85 29.45
N GLY A 638 20.45 8.14 30.12
CA GLY A 638 20.11 7.20 31.16
C GLY A 638 19.26 7.87 32.24
N GLN A 639 19.69 9.03 32.74
CA GLN A 639 18.93 9.78 33.74
C GLN A 639 17.57 10.23 33.22
N GLY A 640 17.50 10.80 32.01
CA GLY A 640 16.22 11.18 31.38
C GLY A 640 15.27 9.99 31.23
N THR A 641 15.80 8.85 30.82
CA THR A 641 15.03 7.60 30.64
C THR A 641 14.53 7.05 31.98
N LEU A 642 15.36 7.09 33.04
CA LEU A 642 14.94 6.69 34.38
C LEU A 642 13.81 7.59 34.89
N ILE A 643 13.92 8.92 34.75
CA ILE A 643 12.87 9.84 35.16
C ILE A 643 11.56 9.59 34.39
N ALA A 644 11.63 9.37 33.08
CA ALA A 644 10.46 9.02 32.27
C ALA A 644 9.79 7.74 32.77
N ARG A 645 10.57 6.69 33.09
CA ARG A 645 10.04 5.44 33.67
C ARG A 645 9.42 5.65 35.04
N ILE A 646 10.02 6.47 35.89
CA ILE A 646 9.49 6.81 37.22
C ILE A 646 8.15 7.53 37.11
N THR A 647 8.00 8.46 36.17
CA THR A 647 6.75 9.21 36.01
C THR A 647 5.64 8.38 35.37
N SER A 648 5.98 7.41 34.50
CA SER A 648 5.02 6.54 33.83
C SER A 648 4.61 5.32 34.66
N HIS A 649 5.50 4.80 35.50
CA HIS A 649 5.26 3.63 36.37
C HIS A 649 5.40 4.04 37.84
N GLN A 650 4.46 4.87 38.30
CA GLN A 650 4.51 5.46 39.64
C GLN A 650 4.44 4.41 40.75
N ASP A 651 3.76 3.28 40.52
CA ASP A 651 3.71 2.14 41.43
C ASP A 651 5.09 1.51 41.66
N VAL A 652 5.85 1.28 40.58
CA VAL A 652 7.25 0.83 40.65
C VAL A 652 8.09 1.87 41.40
N ALA A 653 7.90 3.15 41.07
CA ALA A 653 8.66 4.23 41.65
C ALA A 653 8.36 4.48 43.13
N GLU A 654 7.11 4.35 43.58
CA GLU A 654 6.73 4.41 45.00
C GLU A 654 7.45 3.34 45.81
N ARG A 655 7.60 2.14 45.24
CA ARG A 655 8.26 1.01 45.92
C ARG A 655 9.78 1.11 45.92
N TRP A 656 10.39 1.50 44.80
CA TRP A 656 11.84 1.39 44.61
C TRP A 656 12.57 2.74 44.54
N TYR A 657 11.88 3.84 44.22
CA TYR A 657 12.42 5.17 43.98
C TYR A 657 11.59 6.31 44.60
N PRO A 658 11.10 6.21 45.85
CA PRO A 658 10.07 7.12 46.38
C PRO A 658 10.51 8.59 46.43
N ASP A 659 11.78 8.84 46.79
CA ASP A 659 12.32 10.19 46.83
C ASP A 659 12.43 10.82 45.44
N LEU A 660 12.80 10.02 44.44
CA LEU A 660 12.97 10.47 43.07
C LEU A 660 11.61 10.72 42.39
N LEU A 661 10.60 9.89 42.69
CA LEU A 661 9.22 10.14 42.28
C LEU A 661 8.71 11.48 42.81
N LYS A 662 8.89 11.74 44.11
CA LYS A 662 8.48 13.00 44.74
C LYS A 662 9.16 14.22 44.11
N GLN A 663 10.43 14.09 43.71
CA GLN A 663 11.15 15.15 43.01
C GLN A 663 10.62 15.35 41.59
N ALA A 664 10.41 14.28 40.85
CA ALA A 664 9.91 14.32 39.47
C ALA A 664 8.51 14.94 39.37
N LEU A 665 7.58 14.54 40.25
CA LEU A 665 6.22 15.10 40.28
C LEU A 665 6.21 16.59 40.63
N LYS A 666 7.03 17.03 41.60
CA LYS A 666 7.19 18.46 41.93
C LYS A 666 7.77 19.28 40.78
N ALA A 667 8.66 18.71 39.98
CA ALA A 667 9.20 19.38 38.80
C ALA A 667 8.10 19.55 37.73
N GLN A 668 7.30 18.51 37.49
CA GLN A 668 6.16 18.58 36.57
C GLN A 668 5.12 19.62 36.98
N GLU A 669 4.82 19.75 38.29
CA GLU A 669 3.91 20.79 38.80
C GLU A 669 4.44 22.20 38.55
N LYS A 670 5.76 22.43 38.71
CA LYS A 670 6.37 23.75 38.46
C LYS A 670 6.34 24.13 36.99
N ASP A 671 6.59 23.18 36.10
CA ASP A 671 6.57 23.41 34.65
C ASP A 671 5.13 23.55 34.11
N GLY A 672 4.14 22.93 34.78
CA GLY A 672 2.72 23.01 34.45
C GLY A 672 2.03 24.32 34.84
N VAL A 673 2.60 25.12 35.75
CA VAL A 673 2.07 26.46 36.13
C VAL A 673 2.48 27.57 35.13
N ALA A 674 3.38 27.27 34.19
CA ALA A 674 3.90 28.20 33.19
C ALA A 674 3.34 27.99 31.77
N ARG A 675 2.31 27.15 31.58
CA ARG A 675 1.65 26.91 30.28
C ARG A 675 0.20 27.34 30.25
#